data_AF-A0A7C3F049-F1
#
_entry.id   AF-A0A7C3F049-F1
#
_cell.length_a   1.000
_cell.length_b   1.000
_cell.length_c   1.000
_cell.angle_alpha   90.00
_cell.angle_beta   90.00
_cell.angle_gamma   90.00
#
_symmetry.space_group_name_H-M   'P 1'
#
loop_
_entity.id
_entity.type
_entity.pdbx_description
1 polymer ?
#
loop_
_entity_poly.entity_id
_entity_poly.type
_entity_poly.pdbx_seq_one_letter_code
_entity_poly.pdbx_strand_id
1 'polypeptide(L)'
;MSEMPVIGNIEGITSTDRFSITISDERVGKNDYLEVNHEGKRYLVMIKEVKRVGEKSTGLCIVIGASPKTPFKPGADVVIASDEVIRKNLGLETSEAAGIYVGKLGNSDVDIWLAVSKLTRIFIVGKPGSGKSYSMGVIAEELIKKGIPLIIVDAHGEYSSLKVPASSKPDAFHVTPRGYAENILEFAASEFNQGADIDISALDEARPEDLVAQMQCTIINLRGLDIATQYKHVSKLLSKLLEAVMTMRIPPFFLALDEAHLFAGRTKQEDRNAKSTLEAVRRFSQEGRKFGANMIVLTQRPQLLDMTVRSLSATWFIHKLTDPNDVRIAIESGGLDREWESEITWLEPGQAIITGDVIEKVPLIVKVRPRETRHGAPGFNPMDYVSPKERERMKRRMADLKQKLLKLQPAPDAPPAIPNTLPALYLPILVDESAIINDLKENKSMDAIELLKSSLTYVPSLFCDVSINSVRKSPPLAFKDRFMRLIPAGASAMAIDWRQESAYGLEPSDIIKNPPSPSPSRSGNYEAISSSISDASTIEDTKGRLKSYAASKATQAIFMNGSLGEHSKPGESAENFRRRLKEIADGKLAARAAEIRSSYESRLKEVSSKIKMSKDELEGIENLRRQIEAELKAIEKEKAAAERQGRSTLKLSNQIQTRQSRLTRLEGRITELKDKIIALRKDEVALNNSMKKDLEAASREMESLIDAPLQTITFQPKTSEIEIDALQLIWVPVFEASFRAFFQGSTRDYSFSWNGVTGAGSLGSCSKCGTSVESRNGKIFCCTCGKIYCDEHLETCKTCSRYMCEDHAWRCPSCGNFFCIDEKLKSCAECGKLMCSECAVSCELCDGKAYCSEHVKTCETCGKKYCAEHYGSHMAKCAKCNKETCIIEQKKCSICGKIFCKEHVFKCKACGETVCEKDSWGCDICGERFCDNEPQSACKVCKKTLCRGCTEICAVCGAHLCKDHATACAGCGKLVCSDCLIEKRRLGLFKKLICKECAAK
;
A
#
# COMPACT_ATOMS: atom_id res chain seq x y z
N MET A 1 41.39 -39.93 0.22
CA MET A 1 40.68 -41.17 0.58
C MET A 1 41.28 -41.67 1.87
N SER A 2 40.69 -41.32 3.01
CA SER A 2 41.08 -41.88 4.30
C SER A 2 40.71 -43.36 4.31
N GLU A 3 41.65 -44.24 4.63
CA GLU A 3 41.37 -45.66 4.90
C GLU A 3 40.31 -45.74 6.00
N MET A 4 39.12 -46.27 5.67
CA MET A 4 38.07 -46.49 6.66
C MET A 4 38.53 -47.63 7.58
N PRO A 5 38.38 -47.49 8.92
CA PRO A 5 38.86 -48.50 9.85
C PRO A 5 38.10 -49.81 9.62
N VAL A 6 38.87 -50.90 9.46
CA VAL A 6 38.33 -52.26 9.41
C VAL A 6 37.79 -52.61 10.80
N ILE A 7 36.51 -53.00 10.85
CA ILE A 7 35.81 -53.33 12.10
C ILE A 7 35.76 -54.85 12.35
N GLY A 8 36.06 -55.64 11.33
CA GLY A 8 36.07 -57.09 11.43
C GLY A 8 36.40 -57.79 10.13
N ASN A 9 36.54 -59.11 10.19
CA ASN A 9 36.79 -59.97 9.04
C ASN A 9 35.72 -61.06 8.95
N ILE A 10 35.36 -61.43 7.72
CA ILE A 10 34.42 -62.53 7.47
C ILE A 10 35.03 -63.86 7.90
N GLU A 11 34.28 -64.68 8.62
CA GLU A 11 34.72 -65.99 9.11
C GLU A 11 33.72 -67.11 8.83
N GLY A 12 34.23 -68.35 8.82
CA GLY A 12 33.43 -69.55 8.67
C GLY A 12 32.86 -69.77 7.27
N ILE A 13 31.72 -70.47 7.22
CA ILE A 13 30.99 -70.76 5.97
C ILE A 13 30.15 -69.53 5.60
N THR A 14 30.36 -69.04 4.39
CA THR A 14 29.66 -67.87 3.85
C THR A 14 28.62 -68.29 2.80
N SER A 15 27.56 -67.50 2.67
CA SER A 15 26.61 -67.61 1.56
C SER A 15 26.48 -66.27 0.84
N THR A 16 25.58 -66.19 -0.13
CA THR A 16 25.26 -64.96 -0.87
C THR A 16 24.34 -64.00 -0.08
N ASP A 17 23.66 -64.48 0.96
CA ASP A 17 22.67 -63.72 1.74
C ASP A 17 23.09 -63.48 3.19
N ARG A 18 24.03 -64.28 3.74
CA ARG A 18 24.48 -64.16 5.13
C ARG A 18 25.91 -64.66 5.31
N PHE A 19 26.59 -64.14 6.32
CA PHE A 19 27.91 -64.61 6.75
C PHE A 19 28.20 -64.18 8.19
N SER A 20 29.17 -64.82 8.84
CA SER A 20 29.63 -64.39 10.17
C SER A 20 30.86 -63.51 10.05
N ILE A 21 31.03 -62.58 10.98
CA ILE A 21 32.23 -61.75 11.12
C ILE A 21 32.77 -61.85 12.54
N THR A 22 34.09 -61.74 12.69
CA THR A 22 34.68 -61.41 13.99
C THR A 22 34.63 -59.90 14.17
N ILE A 23 34.01 -59.43 15.25
CA ILE A 23 33.90 -58.00 15.58
C ILE A 23 35.11 -57.60 16.42
N SER A 24 35.93 -56.70 15.90
CA SER A 24 37.13 -56.17 16.56
C SER A 24 36.90 -54.79 17.20
N ASP A 25 35.85 -54.08 16.79
CA ASP A 25 35.46 -52.77 17.33
C ASP A 25 34.23 -52.90 18.23
N GLU A 26 34.38 -52.62 19.52
CA GLU A 26 33.29 -52.73 20.51
C GLU A 26 32.14 -51.73 20.30
N ARG A 27 32.32 -50.72 19.43
CA ARG A 27 31.28 -49.74 19.11
C ARG A 27 30.22 -50.27 18.15
N VAL A 28 30.47 -51.42 17.53
CA VAL A 28 29.60 -52.03 16.51
C VAL A 28 28.76 -53.16 17.13
N GLY A 29 27.45 -53.10 16.92
CA GLY A 29 26.48 -54.00 17.55
C GLY A 29 25.34 -54.44 16.64
N LYS A 30 24.34 -55.08 17.24
CA LYS A 30 23.13 -55.53 16.54
C LYS A 30 22.43 -54.34 15.87
N ASN A 31 21.95 -54.55 14.64
CA ASN A 31 21.28 -53.59 13.76
C ASN A 31 22.18 -52.50 13.14
N ASP A 32 23.50 -52.54 13.35
CA ASP A 32 24.42 -51.65 12.65
C ASP A 32 24.64 -52.08 11.20
N TYR A 33 24.84 -51.07 10.35
CA TYR A 33 25.07 -51.23 8.92
C TYR A 33 26.56 -51.21 8.61
N LEU A 34 27.02 -52.24 7.92
CA LEU A 34 28.39 -52.42 7.50
C LEU A 34 28.48 -52.52 5.98
N GLU A 35 29.68 -52.35 5.48
CA GLU A 35 30.00 -52.44 4.07
C GLU A 35 31.10 -53.48 3.86
N VAL A 36 30.88 -54.34 2.86
CA VAL A 36 31.85 -55.34 2.41
C VAL A 36 32.07 -55.18 0.91
N ASN A 37 33.34 -55.19 0.49
CA ASN A 37 33.70 -55.21 -0.91
C ASN A 37 33.83 -56.67 -1.40
N HIS A 38 33.09 -57.01 -2.44
CA HIS A 38 33.13 -58.33 -3.09
C HIS A 38 33.11 -58.17 -4.60
N GLU A 39 34.09 -58.75 -5.28
CA GLU A 39 34.25 -58.69 -6.75
C GLU A 39 34.21 -57.25 -7.33
N GLY A 40 34.78 -56.29 -6.60
CA GLY A 40 34.84 -54.89 -7.02
C GLY A 40 33.53 -54.11 -6.82
N LYS A 41 32.55 -54.69 -6.11
CA LYS A 41 31.29 -54.05 -5.74
C LYS A 41 31.15 -53.98 -4.22
N ARG A 42 30.58 -52.88 -3.74
CA ARG A 42 30.29 -52.65 -2.32
C ARG A 42 28.88 -53.11 -2.01
N TYR A 43 28.76 -53.98 -1.01
CA TYR A 43 27.49 -54.51 -0.54
C TYR A 43 27.20 -54.00 0.86
N LEU A 44 25.97 -53.55 1.08
CA LEU A 44 25.47 -53.17 2.39
C LEU A 44 25.05 -54.44 3.14
N VAL A 45 25.51 -54.60 4.37
CA VAL A 45 25.11 -55.69 5.25
C VAL A 45 24.69 -55.14 6.60
N MET A 46 23.84 -55.87 7.32
CA MET A 46 23.39 -55.50 8.65
C MET A 46 23.69 -56.63 9.63
N ILE A 47 24.22 -56.28 10.81
CA ILE A 47 24.43 -57.26 11.87
C ILE A 47 23.08 -57.64 12.47
N LYS A 48 22.66 -58.89 12.32
CA LYS A 48 21.42 -59.41 12.88
C LYS A 48 21.55 -59.93 14.31
N GLU A 49 22.70 -60.49 14.64
CA GLU A 49 22.95 -61.10 15.93
C GLU A 49 24.41 -60.91 16.32
N VAL A 50 24.67 -60.63 17.59
CA VAL A 50 26.03 -60.57 18.15
C VAL A 50 26.14 -61.66 19.22
N LYS A 51 27.12 -62.54 19.07
CA LYS A 51 27.46 -63.60 20.02
C LYS A 51 28.86 -63.37 20.55
N ARG A 52 29.13 -63.89 21.75
CA ARG A 52 30.48 -63.94 22.31
C ARG A 52 30.92 -65.41 22.40
N VAL A 53 32.04 -65.73 21.76
CA VAL A 53 32.64 -67.07 21.75
C VAL A 53 34.05 -66.94 22.33
N GLY A 54 34.23 -67.35 23.59
CA GLY A 54 35.45 -67.07 24.34
C GLY A 54 35.61 -65.57 24.61
N GLU A 55 36.78 -65.01 24.32
CA GLU A 55 37.06 -63.56 24.44
C GLU A 55 36.65 -62.76 23.19
N LYS A 56 36.24 -63.43 22.10
CA LYS A 56 35.92 -62.78 20.82
C LYS A 56 34.42 -62.56 20.66
N SER A 57 34.06 -61.38 20.15
CA SER A 57 32.70 -61.08 19.70
C SER A 57 32.56 -61.46 18.22
N THR A 58 31.50 -62.19 17.87
CA THR A 58 31.19 -62.60 16.50
C THR A 58 29.81 -62.09 16.11
N GLY A 59 29.67 -61.51 14.93
CA GLY A 59 28.40 -61.00 14.41
C GLY A 59 27.88 -61.84 13.26
N LEU A 60 26.59 -62.19 13.25
CA LEU A 60 25.92 -62.71 12.06
C LEU A 60 25.45 -61.53 11.21
N CYS A 61 26.03 -61.39 10.02
CA CYS A 61 25.68 -60.36 9.05
C CYS A 61 24.73 -60.91 7.98
N ILE A 62 23.80 -60.05 7.57
CA ILE A 62 22.81 -60.33 6.55
C ILE A 62 22.95 -59.29 5.43
N VAL A 63 22.87 -59.70 4.16
CA VAL A 63 22.97 -58.77 3.02
C VAL A 63 21.67 -58.00 2.85
N ILE A 64 21.77 -56.68 2.65
CA ILE A 64 20.64 -55.79 2.43
C ILE A 64 20.54 -55.42 0.95
N GLY A 65 19.40 -55.76 0.33
CA GLY A 65 19.17 -55.52 -1.09
C GLY A 65 19.60 -56.69 -1.97
N ALA A 66 20.26 -56.41 -3.10
CA ALA A 66 20.62 -57.44 -4.06
C ALA A 66 21.87 -58.22 -3.61
N SER A 67 21.71 -59.52 -3.37
CA SER A 67 22.82 -60.43 -3.04
C SER A 67 23.84 -60.54 -4.19
N PRO A 68 25.14 -60.74 -3.88
CA PRO A 68 26.12 -61.14 -4.88
C PRO A 68 25.76 -62.49 -5.50
N LYS A 69 26.30 -62.74 -6.70
CA LYS A 69 26.11 -64.02 -7.41
C LYS A 69 26.92 -65.17 -6.78
N THR A 70 27.99 -64.84 -6.08
CA THR A 70 28.93 -65.77 -5.44
C THR A 70 29.02 -65.46 -3.94
N PRO A 71 29.25 -66.46 -3.07
CA PRO A 71 29.44 -66.22 -1.64
C PRO A 71 30.62 -65.31 -1.35
N PHE A 72 30.55 -64.54 -0.26
CA PHE A 72 31.64 -63.67 0.17
C PHE A 72 32.90 -64.47 0.52
N LYS A 73 34.08 -63.91 0.22
CA LYS A 73 35.35 -64.57 0.51
C LYS A 73 35.64 -64.54 2.03
N PRO A 74 35.88 -65.70 2.70
CA PRO A 74 36.37 -65.71 4.07
C PRO A 74 37.68 -64.91 4.21
N GLY A 75 37.81 -64.17 5.31
CA GLY A 75 38.93 -63.26 5.59
C GLY A 75 38.78 -61.87 4.98
N ALA A 76 37.76 -61.58 4.17
CA ALA A 76 37.54 -60.24 3.63
C ALA A 76 37.27 -59.22 4.75
N ASP A 77 37.82 -58.01 4.58
CA ASP A 77 37.61 -56.90 5.51
C ASP A 77 36.18 -56.38 5.42
N VAL A 78 35.62 -56.07 6.58
CA VAL A 78 34.32 -55.42 6.74
C VAL A 78 34.55 -54.08 7.43
N VAL A 79 33.95 -53.02 6.87
CA VAL A 79 34.06 -51.64 7.37
C VAL A 79 32.68 -51.10 7.76
N ILE A 80 32.61 -50.02 8.54
CA ILE A 80 31.34 -49.31 8.78
C ILE A 80 30.81 -48.77 7.46
N ALA A 81 29.52 -48.93 7.19
CA ALA A 81 28.92 -48.38 5.98
C ALA A 81 28.87 -46.85 6.04
N SER A 82 29.28 -46.19 4.96
CA SER A 82 29.10 -44.74 4.84
C SER A 82 27.63 -44.36 4.63
N ASP A 83 27.24 -43.16 5.07
CA ASP A 83 25.86 -42.64 4.90
C ASP A 83 25.39 -42.68 3.43
N GLU A 84 26.28 -42.39 2.49
CA GLU A 84 26.00 -42.44 1.05
C GLU A 84 25.65 -43.87 0.60
N VAL A 85 26.43 -44.86 1.05
CA VAL A 85 26.20 -46.28 0.74
C VAL A 85 24.93 -46.79 1.40
N ILE A 86 24.66 -46.39 2.65
CA ILE A 86 23.41 -46.72 3.36
C ILE A 86 22.21 -46.16 2.59
N ARG A 87 22.21 -44.87 2.26
CA ARG A 87 21.10 -44.21 1.55
C ARG A 87 20.83 -44.85 0.20
N LYS A 88 21.86 -45.04 -0.62
CA LYS A 88 21.75 -45.67 -1.94
C LYS A 88 21.23 -47.10 -1.85
N ASN A 89 21.78 -47.90 -0.95
CA ASN A 89 21.39 -49.31 -0.85
C ASN A 89 20.03 -49.51 -0.18
N LEU A 90 19.54 -48.57 0.62
CA LEU A 90 18.18 -48.60 1.18
C LEU A 90 17.13 -47.90 0.30
N GLY A 91 17.52 -47.27 -0.81
CA GLY A 91 16.60 -46.54 -1.69
C GLY A 91 16.15 -45.19 -1.11
N LEU A 92 16.95 -44.60 -0.23
CA LEU A 92 16.71 -43.33 0.45
C LEU A 92 17.34 -42.16 -0.33
N GLU A 93 17.03 -42.05 -1.62
CA GLU A 93 17.56 -41.02 -2.53
C GLU A 93 16.64 -39.79 -2.62
N THR A 94 15.57 -39.76 -1.82
CA THR A 94 14.60 -38.67 -1.82
C THR A 94 15.25 -37.37 -1.36
N SER A 95 15.13 -36.32 -2.17
CA SER A 95 15.62 -34.99 -1.81
C SER A 95 14.72 -34.31 -0.78
N GLU A 96 15.28 -33.35 -0.04
CA GLU A 96 14.51 -32.53 0.91
C GLU A 96 13.31 -31.86 0.22
N ALA A 97 13.44 -31.39 -1.02
CA ALA A 97 12.33 -30.75 -1.75
C ALA A 97 11.15 -31.70 -1.98
N ALA A 98 11.41 -32.96 -2.32
CA ALA A 98 10.42 -33.96 -2.72
C ALA A 98 9.95 -34.90 -1.60
N GLY A 99 10.57 -34.84 -0.42
CA GLY A 99 10.30 -35.73 0.70
C GLY A 99 9.79 -35.03 1.96
N ILE A 100 9.26 -35.83 2.89
CA ILE A 100 8.98 -35.43 4.28
C ILE A 100 10.07 -35.96 5.20
N TYR A 101 10.58 -35.13 6.12
CA TYR A 101 11.58 -35.55 7.09
C TYR A 101 10.94 -36.19 8.32
N VAL A 102 11.18 -37.48 8.53
CA VAL A 102 10.55 -38.25 9.61
C VAL A 102 11.49 -38.44 10.81
N GLY A 103 12.79 -38.50 10.59
CA GLY A 103 13.77 -38.76 11.65
C GLY A 103 15.04 -39.42 11.15
N LYS A 104 15.67 -40.21 12.02
CA LYS A 104 16.95 -40.89 11.73
C LYS A 104 16.80 -42.40 11.70
N LEU A 105 17.64 -43.07 10.92
CA LEU A 105 17.66 -44.53 10.81
C LEU A 105 18.27 -45.17 12.06
N GLY A 106 17.46 -45.88 12.85
CA GLY A 106 17.90 -46.60 14.05
C GLY A 106 18.75 -45.75 14.98
N ASN A 107 19.97 -46.21 15.25
CA ASN A 107 20.99 -45.50 16.03
C ASN A 107 22.05 -44.79 15.16
N SER A 108 21.87 -44.76 13.84
CA SER A 108 22.76 -44.04 12.92
C SER A 108 22.37 -42.57 12.77
N ASP A 109 23.29 -41.76 12.24
CA ASP A 109 23.04 -40.35 11.92
C ASP A 109 22.38 -40.12 10.55
N VAL A 110 21.98 -41.20 9.86
CA VAL A 110 21.35 -41.12 8.54
C VAL A 110 19.91 -40.61 8.63
N ASP A 111 19.68 -39.41 8.09
CA ASP A 111 18.33 -38.84 7.93
C ASP A 111 17.44 -39.64 6.97
N ILE A 112 16.17 -39.80 7.38
CA ILE A 112 15.12 -40.48 6.62
C ILE A 112 14.16 -39.45 6.03
N TRP A 113 14.23 -39.31 4.71
CA TRP A 113 13.32 -38.53 3.89
C TRP A 113 12.41 -39.47 3.09
N LEU A 114 11.10 -39.37 3.31
CA LEU A 114 10.10 -40.21 2.63
C LEU A 114 9.47 -39.45 1.46
N ALA A 115 9.48 -40.04 0.26
CA ALA A 115 8.95 -39.40 -0.94
C ALA A 115 7.44 -39.15 -0.85
N VAL A 116 7.02 -37.88 -0.98
CA VAL A 116 5.59 -37.50 -0.96
C VAL A 116 4.80 -38.23 -2.04
N SER A 117 5.38 -38.42 -3.23
CA SER A 117 4.74 -39.11 -4.35
C SER A 117 4.38 -40.57 -4.06
N LYS A 118 5.06 -41.22 -3.10
CA LYS A 118 4.79 -42.60 -2.69
C LYS A 118 3.89 -42.68 -1.45
N LEU A 119 3.74 -41.58 -0.72
CA LEU A 119 2.86 -41.47 0.43
C LEU A 119 1.42 -41.25 -0.03
N THR A 120 0.68 -42.34 -0.23
CA THR A 120 -0.73 -42.27 -0.64
C THR A 120 -1.68 -42.72 0.45
N ARG A 121 -1.36 -43.80 1.17
CA ARG A 121 -2.20 -44.36 2.23
C ARG A 121 -1.32 -44.83 3.37
N ILE A 122 -1.36 -44.11 4.48
CA ILE A 122 -0.47 -44.32 5.62
C ILE A 122 -1.26 -44.97 6.76
N PHE A 123 -0.69 -45.98 7.40
CA PHE A 123 -1.26 -46.62 8.57
C PHE A 123 -0.31 -46.49 9.76
N ILE A 124 -0.75 -45.85 10.83
CA ILE A 124 0.03 -45.62 12.04
C ILE A 124 -0.58 -46.43 13.18
N VAL A 125 0.22 -47.33 13.76
CA VAL A 125 -0.25 -48.29 14.76
C VAL A 125 0.72 -48.40 15.93
N GLY A 126 0.22 -48.73 17.11
CA GLY A 126 1.01 -48.79 18.34
C GLY A 126 0.15 -48.70 19.60
N LYS A 127 0.70 -49.12 20.74
CA LYS A 127 0.01 -48.98 22.04
C LYS A 127 -0.06 -47.51 22.52
N PRO A 128 -0.90 -47.15 23.51
CA PRO A 128 -0.86 -45.82 24.12
C PRO A 128 0.55 -45.42 24.58
N GLY A 129 0.96 -44.18 24.31
CA GLY A 129 2.29 -43.67 24.68
C GLY A 129 3.47 -44.18 23.83
N SER A 130 3.24 -44.98 22.79
CA SER A 130 4.32 -45.49 21.92
C SER A 130 4.86 -44.46 20.91
N GLY A 131 4.13 -43.36 20.68
CA GLY A 131 4.51 -42.31 19.72
C GLY A 131 3.61 -42.15 18.49
N LYS A 132 2.43 -42.79 18.42
CA LYS A 132 1.50 -42.69 17.26
C LYS A 132 1.11 -41.25 16.89
N SER A 133 0.42 -40.54 17.79
CA SER A 133 -0.01 -39.14 17.57
C SER A 133 1.20 -38.21 17.42
N TYR A 134 2.34 -38.60 17.99
CA TYR A 134 3.59 -37.88 17.85
C TYR A 134 4.14 -37.93 16.41
N SER A 135 4.22 -39.14 15.83
CA SER A 135 4.59 -39.33 14.42
C SER A 135 3.62 -38.65 13.47
N MET A 136 2.32 -38.70 13.77
CA MET A 136 1.33 -37.95 12.98
C MET A 136 1.53 -36.44 13.06
N GLY A 137 1.88 -35.91 14.24
CA GLY A 137 2.27 -34.51 14.39
C GLY A 137 3.47 -34.14 13.51
N VAL A 138 4.51 -34.99 13.46
CA VAL A 138 5.65 -34.82 12.56
C VAL A 138 5.21 -34.82 11.09
N ILE A 139 4.37 -35.77 10.68
CA ILE A 139 3.84 -35.83 9.31
C ILE A 139 3.02 -34.56 9.00
N ALA A 140 2.18 -34.10 9.92
CA ALA A 140 1.39 -32.89 9.74
C ALA A 140 2.26 -31.64 9.54
N GLU A 141 3.32 -31.47 10.35
CA GLU A 141 4.29 -30.38 10.20
C GLU A 141 4.93 -30.39 8.80
N GLU A 142 5.37 -31.56 8.33
CA GLU A 142 5.97 -31.69 6.99
C GLU A 142 4.97 -31.39 5.87
N LEU A 143 3.74 -31.92 5.94
CA LEU A 143 2.71 -31.66 4.93
C LEU A 143 2.36 -30.17 4.84
N ILE A 144 2.23 -29.48 5.99
CA ILE A 144 1.98 -28.04 6.04
C ILE A 144 3.15 -27.27 5.40
N LYS A 145 4.41 -27.62 5.71
CA LYS A 145 5.60 -27.01 5.10
C LYS A 145 5.66 -27.20 3.59
N LYS A 146 5.16 -28.33 3.07
CA LYS A 146 5.05 -28.62 1.64
C LYS A 146 3.83 -27.99 0.97
N GLY A 147 2.99 -27.29 1.73
CA GLY A 147 1.76 -26.68 1.24
C GLY A 147 0.68 -27.68 0.85
N ILE A 148 0.80 -28.92 1.29
CA ILE A 148 -0.16 -29.99 0.99
C ILE A 148 -1.33 -29.88 1.98
N PRO A 149 -2.58 -29.76 1.49
CA PRO A 149 -3.74 -29.68 2.36
C PRO A 149 -3.88 -30.93 3.24
N LEU A 150 -4.21 -30.73 4.51
CA LEU A 150 -4.41 -31.80 5.49
C LEU A 150 -5.72 -31.59 6.24
N ILE A 151 -6.49 -32.65 6.43
CA ILE A 151 -7.63 -32.67 7.35
C ILE A 151 -7.33 -33.70 8.44
N ILE A 152 -7.55 -33.35 9.70
CA ILE A 152 -7.40 -34.25 10.85
C ILE A 152 -8.76 -34.39 11.52
N VAL A 153 -9.32 -35.60 11.52
CA VAL A 153 -10.46 -35.95 12.36
C VAL A 153 -9.91 -36.43 13.70
N ASP A 154 -10.02 -35.57 14.71
CA ASP A 154 -9.40 -35.71 16.02
C ASP A 154 -10.44 -36.16 17.05
N ALA A 155 -10.33 -37.41 17.50
CA ALA A 155 -11.25 -37.99 18.47
C ALA A 155 -11.02 -37.45 19.91
N HIS A 156 -9.81 -37.02 20.23
CA HIS A 156 -9.38 -36.75 21.61
C HIS A 156 -8.92 -35.31 21.87
N GLY A 157 -8.81 -34.47 20.85
CA GLY A 157 -8.39 -33.07 20.95
C GLY A 157 -6.89 -32.88 21.20
N GLU A 158 -6.03 -33.72 20.61
CA GLU A 158 -4.57 -33.65 20.77
C GLU A 158 -3.89 -32.71 19.76
N TYR A 159 -4.49 -32.50 18.59
CA TYR A 159 -3.82 -31.87 17.45
C TYR A 159 -3.90 -30.34 17.44
N SER A 160 -4.73 -29.73 18.29
CA SER A 160 -4.73 -28.28 18.53
C SER A 160 -3.35 -27.76 18.98
N SER A 161 -2.52 -28.65 19.54
CA SER A 161 -1.12 -28.42 19.88
C SER A 161 -0.22 -27.98 18.73
N LEU A 162 -0.59 -28.29 17.47
CA LEU A 162 0.14 -27.84 16.28
C LEU A 162 0.18 -26.30 16.14
N LYS A 163 -0.73 -25.58 16.81
CA LYS A 163 -0.74 -24.11 16.86
C LYS A 163 0.43 -23.54 17.67
N VAL A 164 1.06 -24.32 18.54
CA VAL A 164 2.02 -23.85 19.55
C VAL A 164 3.43 -24.41 19.27
N PRO A 165 4.48 -23.57 19.24
CA PRO A 165 5.86 -24.03 19.06
C PRO A 165 6.34 -24.87 20.26
N ALA A 166 7.24 -25.83 20.01
CA ALA A 166 7.91 -26.61 21.05
C ALA A 166 8.76 -25.72 21.98
N SER A 167 9.02 -26.20 23.20
CA SER A 167 9.67 -25.41 24.26
C SER A 167 11.20 -25.37 24.18
N SER A 168 11.83 -26.31 23.47
CA SER A 168 13.28 -26.46 23.41
C SER A 168 13.74 -26.78 22.00
N LYS A 169 14.90 -26.25 21.60
CA LYS A 169 15.57 -26.62 20.35
C LYS A 169 16.29 -27.97 20.55
N PRO A 170 15.98 -29.02 19.79
CA PRO A 170 16.70 -30.28 19.89
C PRO A 170 17.98 -30.20 19.05
N ASP A 171 19.16 -30.26 19.68
CA ASP A 171 20.45 -30.07 19.01
C ASP A 171 20.86 -31.22 18.06
N ALA A 172 20.24 -32.40 18.19
CA ALA A 172 20.62 -33.62 17.45
C ALA A 172 19.85 -33.84 16.12
N PHE A 173 18.89 -32.98 15.79
CA PHE A 173 18.04 -33.10 14.59
C PHE A 173 17.93 -31.74 13.88
N HIS A 174 17.70 -31.75 12.56
CA HIS A 174 17.54 -30.54 11.74
C HIS A 174 16.17 -29.85 11.94
N VAL A 175 15.78 -29.63 13.19
CA VAL A 175 14.43 -29.18 13.57
C VAL A 175 14.51 -27.95 14.47
N THR A 176 13.72 -26.93 14.15
CA THR A 176 13.59 -25.72 14.97
C THR A 176 12.15 -25.56 15.44
N PRO A 177 11.91 -25.22 16.72
CA PRO A 177 10.56 -24.99 17.22
C PRO A 177 9.78 -23.96 16.39
N ARG A 178 8.56 -24.33 15.99
CA ARG A 178 7.68 -23.52 15.14
C ARG A 178 6.21 -23.91 15.39
N GLY A 179 5.33 -22.92 15.48
CA GLY A 179 3.88 -23.11 15.54
C GLY A 179 3.22 -22.85 14.18
N TYR A 180 2.08 -23.50 13.94
CA TYR A 180 1.34 -23.45 12.66
C TYR A 180 -0.07 -22.86 12.82
N ALA A 181 -0.29 -21.99 13.80
CA ALA A 181 -1.55 -21.27 13.98
C ALA A 181 -2.04 -20.59 12.68
N GLU A 182 -1.08 -20.06 11.91
CA GLU A 182 -1.17 -19.60 10.51
C GLU A 182 -2.03 -20.43 9.58
N ASN A 183 -1.86 -21.74 9.71
CA ASN A 183 -2.24 -22.74 8.74
C ASN A 183 -3.40 -23.59 9.25
N ILE A 184 -3.73 -23.50 10.53
CA ILE A 184 -4.71 -24.36 11.17
C ILE A 184 -6.09 -23.70 11.21
N LEU A 185 -7.11 -24.48 10.87
CA LEU A 185 -8.52 -24.16 11.01
C LEU A 185 -9.20 -25.25 11.86
N GLU A 186 -9.56 -24.95 13.11
CA GLU A 186 -10.14 -25.92 14.03
C GLU A 186 -11.66 -25.77 14.23
N PHE A 187 -12.41 -26.81 13.85
CA PHE A 187 -13.82 -26.97 14.22
C PHE A 187 -13.91 -27.81 15.48
N ALA A 188 -14.52 -27.27 16.55
CA ALA A 188 -14.73 -28.02 17.79
C ALA A 188 -15.97 -27.52 18.54
N ALA A 189 -16.52 -28.33 19.43
CA ALA A 189 -17.60 -27.88 20.31
C ALA A 189 -17.06 -26.80 21.28
N SER A 190 -17.50 -25.55 21.12
CA SER A 190 -16.94 -24.39 21.83
C SER A 190 -17.08 -24.48 23.35
N GLU A 191 -18.11 -25.19 23.83
CA GLU A 191 -18.37 -25.44 25.25
C GLU A 191 -17.24 -26.24 25.92
N PHE A 192 -16.62 -27.17 25.19
CA PHE A 192 -15.59 -28.07 25.71
C PHE A 192 -14.18 -27.67 25.30
N ASN A 193 -14.05 -26.83 24.27
CA ASN A 193 -12.77 -26.50 23.64
C ASN A 193 -12.65 -24.97 23.46
N GLN A 194 -12.22 -24.27 24.52
CA GLN A 194 -12.10 -22.80 24.53
C GLN A 194 -11.08 -22.23 23.53
N GLY A 195 -10.21 -23.08 22.95
CA GLY A 195 -9.24 -22.73 21.91
C GLY A 195 -9.71 -23.01 20.48
N ALA A 196 -10.98 -23.39 20.29
CA ALA A 196 -11.57 -23.67 18.98
C ALA A 196 -11.69 -22.39 18.13
N ASP A 197 -11.47 -22.55 16.83
CA ASP A 197 -11.57 -21.45 15.86
C ASP A 197 -13.04 -21.23 15.45
N ILE A 198 -13.72 -22.34 15.14
CA ILE A 198 -15.12 -22.37 14.69
C ILE A 198 -15.88 -23.42 15.50
N ASP A 199 -17.15 -23.13 15.82
CA ASP A 199 -17.99 -24.14 16.46
C ASP A 199 -18.28 -25.29 15.51
N ILE A 200 -18.26 -26.52 16.03
CA ILE A 200 -18.49 -27.73 15.24
C ILE A 200 -19.85 -27.76 14.55
N SER A 201 -20.85 -27.01 15.03
CA SER A 201 -22.15 -26.89 14.36
C SER A 201 -22.03 -26.37 12.92
N ALA A 202 -21.03 -25.53 12.63
CA ALA A 202 -20.82 -24.97 11.30
C ALA A 202 -20.14 -25.94 10.32
N LEU A 203 -19.65 -27.09 10.79
CA LEU A 203 -18.93 -28.06 9.95
C LEU A 203 -19.79 -28.64 8.82
N ASP A 204 -21.05 -28.94 9.13
CA ASP A 204 -21.97 -29.53 8.16
C ASP A 204 -22.25 -28.54 7.00
N GLU A 205 -22.32 -27.24 7.31
CA GLU A 205 -22.61 -26.15 6.38
C GLU A 205 -21.37 -25.65 5.61
N ALA A 206 -20.17 -25.83 6.17
CA ALA A 206 -18.92 -25.39 5.54
C ALA A 206 -18.72 -26.03 4.15
N ARG A 207 -18.32 -25.24 3.14
CA ARG A 207 -18.07 -25.79 1.81
C ARG A 207 -16.77 -26.60 1.79
N PRO A 208 -16.66 -27.61 0.91
CA PRO A 208 -15.42 -28.38 0.76
C PRO A 208 -14.18 -27.51 0.53
N GLU A 209 -14.31 -26.44 -0.25
CA GLU A 209 -13.21 -25.53 -0.60
C GLU A 209 -12.70 -24.73 0.60
N ASP A 210 -13.56 -24.48 1.60
CA ASP A 210 -13.18 -23.80 2.83
C ASP A 210 -12.47 -24.77 3.80
N LEU A 211 -12.76 -26.07 3.67
CA LEU A 211 -12.14 -27.14 4.47
C LEU A 211 -10.82 -27.63 3.89
N VAL A 212 -10.60 -27.46 2.58
CA VAL A 212 -9.42 -27.96 1.86
C VAL A 212 -8.83 -26.87 0.97
N ALA A 213 -7.79 -26.22 1.48
CA ALA A 213 -7.01 -25.20 0.75
C ALA A 213 -5.51 -25.48 0.85
N GLN A 214 -4.73 -24.95 -0.09
CA GLN A 214 -3.26 -25.07 -0.07
C GLN A 214 -2.70 -24.49 1.24
N MET A 215 -1.66 -25.16 1.78
CA MET A 215 -1.04 -24.81 3.05
C MET A 215 -1.98 -24.84 4.27
N GLN A 216 -3.20 -25.35 4.16
CA GLN A 216 -4.17 -25.42 5.24
C GLN A 216 -4.19 -26.80 5.91
N CYS A 217 -4.26 -26.81 7.25
CA CYS A 217 -4.57 -27.96 8.06
C CYS A 217 -5.91 -27.73 8.78
N THR A 218 -6.95 -28.47 8.40
CA THR A 218 -8.27 -28.38 9.03
C THR A 218 -8.41 -29.46 10.09
N ILE A 219 -8.63 -29.07 11.34
CA ILE A 219 -8.81 -29.99 12.46
C ILE A 219 -10.31 -30.07 12.80
N ILE A 220 -10.86 -31.27 12.78
CA ILE A 220 -12.22 -31.58 13.20
C ILE A 220 -12.12 -32.26 14.57
N ASN A 221 -12.18 -31.46 15.62
CA ASN A 221 -12.05 -31.90 16.99
C ASN A 221 -13.42 -32.34 17.53
N LEU A 222 -13.58 -33.65 17.64
CA LEU A 222 -14.81 -34.33 18.05
C LEU A 222 -14.96 -34.44 19.57
N ARG A 223 -13.98 -33.95 20.33
CA ARG A 223 -13.97 -34.06 21.79
C ARG A 223 -15.14 -33.30 22.40
N GLY A 224 -15.86 -33.97 23.29
CA GLY A 224 -17.04 -33.43 23.98
C GLY A 224 -18.36 -33.74 23.28
N LEU A 225 -18.33 -34.29 22.06
CA LEU A 225 -19.52 -34.75 21.36
C LEU A 225 -19.87 -36.20 21.73
N ASP A 226 -21.16 -36.51 21.77
CA ASP A 226 -21.63 -37.89 21.87
C ASP A 226 -21.29 -38.69 20.61
N ILE A 227 -21.16 -40.01 20.75
CA ILE A 227 -20.69 -40.89 19.68
C ILE A 227 -21.59 -40.88 18.44
N ALA A 228 -22.90 -40.68 18.59
CA ALA A 228 -23.83 -40.65 17.45
C ALA A 228 -23.65 -39.36 16.64
N THR A 229 -23.45 -38.23 17.30
CA THR A 229 -23.11 -36.95 16.66
C THR A 229 -21.75 -37.01 15.99
N GLN A 230 -20.75 -37.65 16.61
CA GLN A 230 -19.44 -37.88 15.97
C GLN A 230 -19.57 -38.66 14.65
N TYR A 231 -20.31 -39.77 14.65
CA TYR A 231 -20.59 -40.55 13.43
C TYR A 231 -21.22 -39.70 12.33
N LYS A 232 -22.23 -38.91 12.68
CA LYS A 232 -22.94 -38.05 11.73
C LYS A 232 -21.99 -37.05 11.06
N HIS A 233 -21.17 -36.34 11.83
CA HIS A 233 -20.22 -35.37 11.29
C HIS A 233 -19.16 -36.04 10.41
N VAL A 234 -18.57 -37.15 10.86
CA VAL A 234 -17.56 -37.88 10.07
C VAL A 234 -18.16 -38.41 8.76
N SER A 235 -19.30 -39.09 8.81
CA SER A 235 -19.94 -39.66 7.61
C SER A 235 -20.27 -38.57 6.57
N LYS A 236 -20.85 -37.45 7.01
CA LYS A 236 -21.16 -36.30 6.13
C LYS A 236 -19.90 -35.65 5.57
N LEU A 237 -18.90 -35.39 6.42
CA LEU A 237 -17.63 -34.79 6.02
C LEU A 237 -16.95 -35.61 4.92
N LEU A 238 -16.80 -36.92 5.14
CA LEU A 238 -16.13 -37.80 4.17
C LEU A 238 -16.88 -37.86 2.84
N SER A 239 -18.21 -37.96 2.89
CA SER A 239 -19.04 -37.98 1.67
C SER A 239 -18.91 -36.67 0.89
N LYS A 240 -19.00 -35.53 1.60
CA LYS A 240 -18.85 -34.18 1.04
C LYS A 240 -17.49 -33.96 0.37
N LEU A 241 -16.40 -34.36 1.04
CA LEU A 241 -15.05 -34.22 0.52
C LEU A 241 -14.78 -35.15 -0.66
N LEU A 242 -15.29 -36.38 -0.61
CA LEU A 242 -15.14 -37.34 -1.70
C LEU A 242 -15.83 -36.84 -2.97
N GLU A 243 -17.05 -36.32 -2.87
CA GLU A 243 -17.77 -35.75 -4.00
C GLU A 243 -17.04 -34.53 -4.59
N ALA A 244 -16.54 -33.64 -3.73
CA ALA A 244 -15.83 -32.44 -4.16
C ALA A 244 -14.51 -32.75 -4.87
N VAL A 245 -13.74 -33.74 -4.40
CA VAL A 245 -12.49 -34.11 -5.06
C VAL A 245 -12.75 -34.84 -6.39
N MET A 246 -13.78 -35.68 -6.45
CA MET A 246 -14.19 -36.36 -7.69
C MET A 246 -14.65 -35.37 -8.77
N THR A 247 -15.24 -34.24 -8.36
CA THR A 247 -15.67 -33.15 -9.26
C THR A 247 -14.59 -32.08 -9.47
N MET A 248 -13.36 -32.31 -8.99
CA MET A 248 -12.21 -31.39 -9.08
C MET A 248 -12.45 -30.00 -8.48
N ARG A 249 -13.40 -29.89 -7.53
CA ARG A 249 -13.70 -28.65 -6.81
C ARG A 249 -12.64 -28.30 -5.76
N ILE A 250 -11.96 -29.32 -5.23
CA ILE A 250 -10.90 -29.18 -4.23
C ILE A 250 -9.61 -29.87 -4.68
N PRO A 251 -8.43 -29.37 -4.26
CA PRO A 251 -7.15 -29.97 -4.63
C PRO A 251 -6.92 -31.33 -3.93
N PRO A 252 -5.95 -32.14 -4.40
CA PRO A 252 -5.48 -33.32 -3.68
C PRO A 252 -5.06 -32.99 -2.24
N PHE A 253 -5.37 -33.88 -1.31
CA PHE A 253 -5.19 -33.63 0.13
C PHE A 253 -4.97 -34.94 0.91
N PHE A 254 -4.51 -34.82 2.14
CA PHE A 254 -4.48 -35.92 3.11
C PHE A 254 -5.60 -35.78 4.13
N LEU A 255 -6.23 -36.90 4.46
CA LEU A 255 -7.19 -37.01 5.55
C LEU A 255 -6.61 -37.97 6.60
N ALA A 256 -6.33 -37.46 7.79
CA ALA A 256 -5.97 -38.26 8.95
C ALA A 256 -7.20 -38.57 9.80
N LEU A 257 -7.46 -39.85 10.03
CA LEU A 257 -8.53 -40.34 10.88
C LEU A 257 -7.91 -40.91 12.16
N ASP A 258 -7.97 -40.13 13.23
CA ASP A 258 -7.49 -40.57 14.54
C ASP A 258 -8.48 -41.53 15.20
N GLU A 259 -7.93 -42.50 15.93
CA GLU A 259 -8.66 -43.66 16.47
C GLU A 259 -9.70 -44.25 15.50
N ALA A 260 -9.26 -44.50 14.27
CA ALA A 260 -10.11 -44.93 13.17
C ALA A 260 -10.98 -46.17 13.46
N HIS A 261 -10.60 -47.00 14.44
CA HIS A 261 -11.40 -48.14 14.88
C HIS A 261 -12.77 -47.72 15.48
N LEU A 262 -12.92 -46.47 15.91
CA LEU A 262 -14.20 -45.90 16.33
C LEU A 262 -15.18 -45.78 15.16
N PHE A 263 -14.68 -45.31 14.00
CA PHE A 263 -15.48 -44.97 12.81
C PHE A 263 -15.54 -46.08 11.77
N ALA A 264 -14.54 -46.97 11.75
CA ALA A 264 -14.40 -48.08 10.82
C ALA A 264 -14.19 -49.43 11.54
N GLY A 265 -14.91 -49.65 12.66
CA GLY A 265 -14.82 -50.87 13.45
C GLY A 265 -15.73 -52.02 12.95
N ARG A 266 -15.33 -53.28 13.19
CA ARG A 266 -16.08 -54.47 12.73
C ARG A 266 -17.34 -54.79 13.53
N THR A 267 -17.38 -54.45 14.82
CA THR A 267 -18.33 -54.98 15.81
C THR A 267 -19.58 -54.13 16.05
N LYS A 268 -19.75 -52.97 15.40
CA LYS A 268 -20.84 -52.01 15.65
C LYS A 268 -21.90 -51.97 14.53
N GLN A 269 -22.39 -53.13 14.07
CA GLN A 269 -23.28 -53.20 12.90
C GLN A 269 -24.76 -52.91 13.18
N GLU A 270 -25.20 -52.87 14.45
CA GLU A 270 -26.60 -52.61 14.80
C GLU A 270 -26.97 -51.12 14.81
N ASP A 271 -26.01 -50.22 15.06
CA ASP A 271 -26.21 -48.76 15.00
C ASP A 271 -26.17 -48.28 13.55
N ARG A 272 -27.29 -47.72 13.08
CA ARG A 272 -27.45 -47.17 11.73
C ARG A 272 -26.42 -46.09 11.39
N ASN A 273 -26.09 -45.20 12.35
CA ASN A 273 -25.12 -44.12 12.14
C ASN A 273 -23.69 -44.67 12.04
N ALA A 274 -23.36 -45.67 12.88
CA ALA A 274 -22.07 -46.36 12.81
C ALA A 274 -21.90 -47.08 11.46
N LYS A 275 -22.94 -47.77 10.98
CA LYS A 275 -22.93 -48.45 9.67
C LYS A 275 -22.73 -47.47 8.51
N SER A 276 -23.47 -46.36 8.49
CA SER A 276 -23.32 -45.30 7.48
C SER A 276 -21.91 -44.68 7.49
N THR A 277 -21.33 -44.51 8.67
CA THR A 277 -19.97 -43.97 8.82
C THR A 277 -18.93 -44.95 8.27
N LEU A 278 -19.04 -46.25 8.61
CA LEU A 278 -18.17 -47.29 8.07
C LEU A 278 -18.24 -47.36 6.54
N GLU A 279 -19.44 -47.28 5.97
CA GLU A 279 -19.63 -47.26 4.51
C GLU A 279 -18.96 -46.03 3.88
N ALA A 280 -19.09 -44.85 4.49
CA ALA A 280 -18.41 -43.63 4.03
C ALA A 280 -16.88 -43.75 4.10
N VAL A 281 -16.32 -44.29 5.19
CA VAL A 281 -14.86 -44.51 5.32
C VAL A 281 -14.36 -45.52 4.29
N ARG A 282 -15.07 -46.64 4.10
CA ARG A 282 -14.72 -47.64 3.08
C ARG A 282 -14.71 -47.04 1.69
N ARG A 283 -15.77 -46.31 1.33
CA ARG A 283 -15.91 -45.67 0.03
C ARG A 283 -14.80 -44.64 -0.21
N PHE A 284 -14.54 -43.78 0.79
CA PHE A 284 -13.43 -42.83 0.74
C PHE A 284 -12.08 -43.54 0.52
N SER A 285 -11.81 -44.61 1.26
CA SER A 285 -10.59 -45.41 1.14
C SER A 285 -10.40 -46.08 -0.22
N GLN A 286 -11.49 -46.49 -0.88
CA GLN A 286 -11.47 -47.20 -2.16
C GLN A 286 -11.44 -46.25 -3.36
N GLU A 287 -12.29 -45.22 -3.34
CA GLU A 287 -12.48 -44.29 -4.46
C GLU A 287 -11.54 -43.08 -4.40
N GLY A 288 -11.29 -42.53 -3.21
CA GLY A 288 -10.57 -41.26 -3.02
C GLY A 288 -9.15 -41.26 -3.58
N ARG A 289 -8.44 -42.41 -3.49
CA ARG A 289 -7.08 -42.58 -4.02
C ARG A 289 -6.97 -42.20 -5.50
N LYS A 290 -7.99 -42.48 -6.32
CA LYS A 290 -7.98 -42.20 -7.77
C LYS A 290 -7.93 -40.69 -8.07
N PHE A 291 -8.35 -39.87 -7.11
CA PHE A 291 -8.52 -38.43 -7.26
C PHE A 291 -7.58 -37.64 -6.34
N GLY A 292 -6.60 -38.29 -5.71
CA GLY A 292 -5.63 -37.62 -4.83
C GLY A 292 -6.16 -37.29 -3.43
N ALA A 293 -7.27 -37.90 -3.00
CA ALA A 293 -7.70 -37.90 -1.60
C ALA A 293 -7.02 -39.06 -0.86
N ASN A 294 -5.88 -38.75 -0.27
CA ASN A 294 -5.02 -39.69 0.44
C ASN A 294 -5.49 -39.86 1.89
N MET A 295 -5.33 -41.04 2.47
CA MET A 295 -5.84 -41.34 3.81
C MET A 295 -4.72 -41.79 4.75
N ILE A 296 -4.71 -41.22 5.95
CA ILE A 296 -3.85 -41.60 7.07
C ILE A 296 -4.75 -42.19 8.15
N VAL A 297 -4.51 -43.43 8.51
CA VAL A 297 -5.32 -44.16 9.49
C VAL A 297 -4.48 -44.36 10.73
N LEU A 298 -4.97 -43.88 11.88
CA LEU A 298 -4.32 -44.11 13.16
C LEU A 298 -5.22 -44.95 14.05
N THR A 299 -4.66 -45.98 14.67
CA THR A 299 -5.39 -46.76 15.66
C THR A 299 -4.44 -47.48 16.60
N GLN A 300 -4.87 -47.61 17.86
CA GLN A 300 -4.18 -48.47 18.82
C GLN A 300 -4.63 -49.93 18.78
N ARG A 301 -5.75 -50.24 18.10
CA ARG A 301 -6.36 -51.57 18.00
C ARG A 301 -6.59 -51.96 16.54
N PRO A 302 -5.55 -52.33 15.78
CA PRO A 302 -5.67 -52.72 14.38
C PRO A 302 -6.58 -53.95 14.17
N GLN A 303 -6.75 -54.81 15.18
CA GLN A 303 -7.69 -55.95 15.11
C GLN A 303 -9.17 -55.58 15.01
N LEU A 304 -9.56 -54.44 15.58
CA LEU A 304 -10.95 -54.00 15.57
C LEU A 304 -11.33 -53.29 14.27
N LEU A 305 -10.34 -52.88 13.47
CA LEU A 305 -10.54 -52.13 12.25
C LEU A 305 -11.03 -53.01 11.10
N ASP A 306 -11.86 -52.43 10.25
CA ASP A 306 -12.35 -53.02 9.02
C ASP A 306 -11.22 -53.55 8.11
N MET A 307 -11.46 -54.71 7.52
CA MET A 307 -10.45 -55.42 6.71
C MET A 307 -10.09 -54.64 5.45
N THR A 308 -11.06 -54.01 4.80
CA THR A 308 -10.85 -53.24 3.56
C THR A 308 -10.03 -51.98 3.83
N VAL A 309 -10.39 -51.22 4.85
CA VAL A 309 -9.65 -50.01 5.26
C VAL A 309 -8.20 -50.37 5.62
N ARG A 310 -8.01 -51.50 6.31
CA ARG A 310 -6.68 -51.99 6.69
C ARG A 310 -5.86 -52.47 5.50
N SER A 311 -6.41 -53.33 4.64
CA SER A 311 -5.69 -53.95 3.51
C SER A 311 -5.30 -52.96 2.41
N LEU A 312 -5.97 -51.81 2.37
CA LEU A 312 -5.66 -50.72 1.45
C LEU A 312 -4.54 -49.82 1.96
N SER A 313 -3.89 -50.12 3.09
CA SER A 313 -2.76 -49.32 3.55
C SER A 313 -1.49 -49.64 2.76
N ALA A 314 -0.91 -48.62 2.13
CA ALA A 314 0.29 -48.77 1.30
C ALA A 314 1.58 -48.63 2.10
N THR A 315 1.57 -47.80 3.14
CA THR A 315 2.73 -47.50 3.98
C THR A 315 2.35 -47.67 5.44
N TRP A 316 3.20 -48.35 6.21
CA TRP A 316 2.95 -48.65 7.61
C TRP A 316 4.02 -48.03 8.51
N PHE A 317 3.56 -47.39 9.59
CA PHE A 317 4.36 -46.89 10.71
C PHE A 317 3.95 -47.70 11.94
N ILE A 318 4.75 -48.70 12.28
CA ILE A 318 4.48 -49.65 13.35
C ILE A 318 5.32 -49.25 14.56
N HIS A 319 4.68 -48.62 15.53
CA HIS A 319 5.26 -48.41 16.85
C HIS A 319 5.10 -49.65 17.72
N LYS A 320 5.66 -49.59 18.94
CA LYS A 320 5.58 -50.67 19.93
C LYS A 320 4.15 -51.21 20.10
N LEU A 321 3.98 -52.50 19.87
CA LEU A 321 2.76 -53.28 20.14
C LEU A 321 3.08 -54.40 21.13
N THR A 322 2.11 -54.74 21.97
CA THR A 322 2.27 -55.79 23.00
C THR A 322 1.21 -56.87 22.93
N ASP A 323 0.08 -56.62 22.29
CA ASP A 323 -0.96 -57.63 22.09
C ASP A 323 -0.58 -58.54 20.91
N PRO A 324 -0.54 -59.88 21.09
CA PRO A 324 -0.14 -60.80 20.03
C PRO A 324 -1.02 -60.75 18.77
N ASN A 325 -2.32 -60.43 18.90
CA ASN A 325 -3.19 -60.32 17.73
C ASN A 325 -2.90 -59.04 16.95
N ASP A 326 -2.68 -57.93 17.64
CA ASP A 326 -2.31 -56.66 16.99
C ASP A 326 -0.91 -56.74 16.34
N VAL A 327 0.06 -57.43 16.97
CA VAL A 327 1.37 -57.70 16.37
C VAL A 327 1.23 -58.57 15.13
N ARG A 328 0.49 -59.69 15.22
CA ARG A 328 0.23 -60.56 14.06
C ARG A 328 -0.36 -59.80 12.88
N ILE A 329 -1.29 -58.88 13.14
CA ILE A 329 -1.89 -58.06 12.09
C ILE A 329 -0.89 -57.10 11.48
N ALA A 330 -0.05 -56.45 12.28
CA ALA A 330 0.99 -55.55 11.78
C ALA A 330 2.00 -56.31 10.91
N ILE A 331 2.33 -57.55 11.26
CA ILE A 331 3.20 -58.43 10.46
C ILE A 331 2.52 -58.79 9.13
N GLU A 332 1.34 -59.39 9.18
CA GLU A 332 0.63 -59.91 8.00
C GLU A 332 0.20 -58.79 7.03
N SER A 333 -0.29 -57.67 7.55
CA SER A 333 -0.80 -56.56 6.72
C SER A 333 0.25 -55.52 6.37
N GLY A 334 1.34 -55.43 7.15
CA GLY A 334 2.48 -54.55 6.89
C GLY A 334 3.55 -55.17 5.98
N GLY A 335 3.38 -56.42 5.54
CA GLY A 335 4.33 -57.11 4.67
C GLY A 335 5.66 -57.40 5.36
N LEU A 336 5.62 -57.74 6.66
CA LEU A 336 6.80 -58.10 7.43
C LEU A 336 6.90 -59.62 7.60
N ASP A 337 8.12 -60.12 7.75
CA ASP A 337 8.36 -61.51 8.14
C ASP A 337 8.14 -61.73 9.65
N ARG A 338 7.86 -62.97 10.05
CA ARG A 338 7.62 -63.34 11.46
C ARG A 338 8.76 -62.95 12.41
N GLU A 339 9.99 -62.84 11.91
CA GLU A 339 11.15 -62.43 12.70
C GLU A 339 10.99 -61.03 13.33
N TRP A 340 10.22 -60.15 12.69
CA TRP A 340 9.94 -58.79 13.16
C TRP A 340 8.99 -58.73 14.36
N GLU A 341 8.34 -59.84 14.73
CA GLU A 341 7.45 -59.92 15.91
C GLU A 341 8.21 -59.50 17.18
N SER A 342 9.43 -60.01 17.35
CA SER A 342 10.30 -59.66 18.47
C SER A 342 10.66 -58.17 18.45
N GLU A 343 11.10 -57.64 17.32
CA GLU A 343 11.50 -56.23 17.17
C GLU A 343 10.34 -55.28 17.50
N ILE A 344 9.13 -55.53 16.99
CA ILE A 344 7.93 -54.73 17.28
C ILE A 344 7.65 -54.64 18.79
N THR A 345 7.79 -55.74 19.52
CA THR A 345 7.54 -55.77 20.97
C THR A 345 8.60 -55.02 21.79
N TRP A 346 9.83 -54.93 21.27
CA TRP A 346 10.97 -54.32 21.95
C TRP A 346 11.21 -52.85 21.59
N LEU A 347 10.59 -52.31 20.54
CA LEU A 347 10.69 -50.87 20.18
C LEU A 347 10.55 -49.94 21.38
N GLU A 348 11.38 -48.91 21.42
CA GLU A 348 11.33 -47.81 22.40
C GLU A 348 10.27 -46.77 22.01
N PRO A 349 9.73 -45.99 22.98
CA PRO A 349 8.88 -44.85 22.66
C PRO A 349 9.56 -43.88 21.69
N GLY A 350 8.86 -43.49 20.63
CA GLY A 350 9.42 -42.63 19.57
C GLY A 350 10.22 -43.37 18.49
N GLN A 351 10.38 -44.69 18.59
CA GLN A 351 10.81 -45.53 17.46
C GLN A 351 9.60 -46.12 16.74
N ALA A 352 9.73 -46.29 15.42
CA ALA A 352 8.76 -46.97 14.57
C ALA A 352 9.46 -47.81 13.51
N ILE A 353 8.88 -48.94 13.16
CA ILE A 353 9.22 -49.67 11.93
C ILE A 353 8.40 -49.06 10.79
N ILE A 354 9.09 -48.61 9.73
CA ILE A 354 8.48 -48.07 8.52
C ILE A 354 8.64 -49.09 7.39
N THR A 355 7.53 -49.47 6.75
CA THR A 355 7.48 -50.47 5.67
C THR A 355 6.39 -50.13 4.64
N GLY A 356 6.33 -50.87 3.54
CA GLY A 356 5.39 -50.70 2.43
C GLY A 356 5.94 -49.85 1.28
N ASP A 357 5.07 -49.33 0.42
CA ASP A 357 5.42 -48.72 -0.88
C ASP A 357 6.46 -47.58 -0.81
N VAL A 358 6.54 -46.89 0.33
CA VAL A 358 7.51 -45.80 0.53
C VAL A 358 8.95 -46.31 0.76
N ILE A 359 9.10 -47.56 1.19
CA ILE A 359 10.37 -48.25 1.48
C ILE A 359 10.51 -49.45 0.55
N GLU A 360 11.37 -49.34 -0.47
CA GLU A 360 11.41 -50.31 -1.58
C GLU A 360 12.08 -51.66 -1.27
N LYS A 361 12.91 -51.74 -0.22
CA LYS A 361 13.83 -52.87 -0.02
C LYS A 361 13.61 -53.60 1.29
N VAL A 362 13.94 -52.98 2.42
CA VAL A 362 13.86 -53.60 3.74
C VAL A 362 13.15 -52.67 4.72
N PRO A 363 12.31 -53.19 5.63
CA PRO A 363 11.69 -52.39 6.68
C PRO A 363 12.75 -51.64 7.49
N LEU A 364 12.48 -50.36 7.79
CA LEU A 364 13.42 -49.49 8.49
C LEU A 364 12.96 -49.24 9.91
N ILE A 365 13.85 -49.46 10.88
CA ILE A 365 13.66 -48.93 12.24
C ILE A 365 14.05 -47.45 12.20
N VAL A 366 13.11 -46.56 12.49
CA VAL A 366 13.31 -45.11 12.45
C VAL A 366 13.06 -44.53 13.83
N LYS A 367 14.02 -43.73 14.31
CA LYS A 367 13.87 -42.86 15.46
C LYS A 367 13.22 -41.56 15.00
N VAL A 368 11.95 -41.37 15.37
CA VAL A 368 11.15 -40.22 14.93
C VAL A 368 11.75 -38.93 15.48
N ARG A 369 11.88 -37.91 14.62
CA ARG A 369 12.46 -36.63 15.02
C ARG A 369 11.59 -35.92 16.07
N PRO A 370 12.18 -35.03 16.87
CA PRO A 370 11.41 -34.12 17.70
C PRO A 370 10.42 -33.27 16.87
N ARG A 371 9.25 -32.97 17.43
CA ARG A 371 8.27 -32.06 16.80
C ARG A 371 8.76 -30.61 16.84
N GLU A 372 8.43 -29.85 15.81
CA GLU A 372 8.58 -28.39 15.82
C GLU A 372 7.55 -27.74 16.75
N THR A 373 6.39 -28.39 16.84
CA THR A 373 5.26 -27.97 17.67
C THR A 373 5.26 -28.68 19.02
N ARG A 374 4.50 -28.16 19.98
CA ARG A 374 4.27 -28.88 21.24
C ARG A 374 3.50 -30.17 21.00
N HIS A 375 3.77 -31.17 21.85
CA HIS A 375 2.95 -32.36 21.91
C HIS A 375 1.75 -32.10 22.83
N GLY A 376 0.54 -32.17 22.27
CA GLY A 376 -0.69 -32.05 23.04
C GLY A 376 -0.98 -33.32 23.83
N ALA A 377 -1.38 -33.16 25.09
CA ALA A 377 -2.11 -34.20 25.81
C ALA A 377 -3.60 -34.10 25.46
N PRO A 378 -4.41 -35.16 25.68
CA PRO A 378 -5.86 -35.04 25.60
C PRO A 378 -6.33 -33.88 26.47
N GLY A 379 -7.01 -32.91 25.87
CA GLY A 379 -7.37 -31.68 26.59
C GLY A 379 -6.51 -30.46 26.36
N PHE A 380 -5.53 -30.52 25.46
CA PHE A 380 -4.63 -29.40 25.20
C PHE A 380 -5.38 -28.14 24.78
N ASN A 381 -5.29 -27.07 25.57
CA ASN A 381 -5.80 -25.76 25.20
C ASN A 381 -4.65 -24.89 24.66
N PRO A 382 -4.67 -24.52 23.36
CA PRO A 382 -3.64 -23.66 22.79
C PRO A 382 -3.57 -22.30 23.47
N MET A 383 -4.70 -21.78 23.97
CA MET A 383 -4.78 -20.43 24.53
C MET A 383 -3.84 -20.25 25.72
N ASP A 384 -3.61 -21.30 26.52
CA ASP A 384 -2.73 -21.26 27.71
C ASP A 384 -1.28 -20.89 27.37
N TYR A 385 -0.89 -21.00 26.09
CA TYR A 385 0.49 -20.87 25.63
C TYR A 385 0.71 -19.81 24.55
N VAL A 386 -0.33 -19.05 24.20
CA VAL A 386 -0.30 -18.02 23.14
C VAL A 386 -0.30 -16.61 23.77
N SER A 387 0.55 -15.72 23.26
CA SER A 387 0.68 -14.35 23.79
C SER A 387 -0.59 -13.51 23.54
N PRO A 388 -0.88 -12.47 24.34
CA PRO A 388 -2.06 -11.61 24.16
C PRO A 388 -2.17 -10.99 22.75
N LYS A 389 -1.04 -10.65 22.12
CA LYS A 389 -0.98 -10.07 20.77
C LYS A 389 -1.37 -11.09 19.68
N GLU A 390 -0.95 -12.34 19.84
CA GLU A 390 -1.30 -13.43 18.94
C GLU A 390 -2.77 -13.86 19.11
N ARG A 391 -3.29 -13.85 20.35
CA ARG A 391 -4.72 -14.08 20.64
C ARG A 391 -5.61 -13.07 19.92
N GLU A 392 -5.23 -11.80 19.90
CA GLU A 392 -5.97 -10.74 19.20
C GLU A 392 -5.91 -10.91 17.67
N ARG A 393 -4.76 -11.32 17.13
CA ARG A 393 -4.61 -11.62 15.69
C ARG A 393 -5.46 -12.81 15.26
N MET A 394 -5.49 -13.88 16.09
CA MET A 394 -6.37 -15.03 15.88
C MET A 394 -7.85 -14.62 15.89
N LYS A 395 -8.29 -13.80 16.86
CA LYS A 395 -9.67 -13.28 16.93
C LYS A 395 -10.08 -12.52 15.67
N ARG A 396 -9.22 -11.65 15.13
CA ARG A 396 -9.50 -10.90 13.89
C ARG A 396 -9.61 -11.81 12.68
N ARG A 397 -8.71 -12.78 12.55
CA ARG A 397 -8.77 -13.80 11.51
C ARG A 397 -10.05 -14.64 11.61
N MET A 398 -10.47 -14.99 12.83
CA MET A 398 -11.71 -15.70 13.09
C MET A 398 -12.95 -14.91 12.71
N ALA A 399 -12.96 -13.60 12.95
CA ALA A 399 -14.05 -12.73 12.52
C ALA A 399 -14.19 -12.73 10.99
N ASP A 400 -13.09 -12.62 10.25
CA ASP A 400 -13.08 -12.64 8.77
C ASP A 400 -13.51 -14.01 8.20
N LEU A 401 -13.04 -15.11 8.78
CA LEU A 401 -13.40 -16.47 8.36
C LEU A 401 -14.85 -16.84 8.70
N LYS A 402 -15.34 -16.48 9.89
CA LYS A 402 -16.76 -16.66 10.23
C LYS A 402 -17.66 -15.83 9.31
N GLN A 403 -17.26 -14.60 9.00
CA GLN A 403 -17.99 -13.75 8.07
C GLN A 403 -18.00 -14.34 6.65
N LYS A 404 -16.92 -14.99 6.21
CA LYS A 404 -16.89 -15.73 4.94
C LYS A 404 -17.81 -16.95 4.96
N LEU A 405 -17.75 -17.80 5.98
CA LEU A 405 -18.56 -19.02 6.09
C LEU A 405 -20.07 -18.74 6.21
N LEU A 406 -20.46 -17.67 6.93
CA LEU A 406 -21.87 -17.25 7.07
C LEU A 406 -22.47 -16.69 5.78
N LYS A 407 -21.65 -16.15 4.87
CA LYS A 407 -22.11 -15.60 3.57
C LYS A 407 -22.48 -16.68 2.54
N LEU A 408 -22.27 -17.96 2.83
CA LEU A 408 -22.23 -19.04 1.83
C LEU A 408 -23.32 -20.10 1.96
N GLN A 409 -24.28 -19.95 2.88
CA GLN A 409 -25.51 -20.74 2.83
C GLN A 409 -26.22 -20.45 1.50
N PRO A 410 -26.75 -21.48 0.79
CA PRO A 410 -27.55 -21.23 -0.39
C PRO A 410 -28.77 -20.41 0.04
N ALA A 411 -28.72 -19.16 -0.41
CA ALA A 411 -29.83 -18.27 -0.61
C ALA A 411 -31.20 -18.95 -0.77
N PRO A 412 -32.16 -19.05 0.18
CA PRO A 412 -33.49 -19.53 -0.19
C PRO A 412 -34.06 -18.70 -1.34
N ASP A 413 -34.74 -19.34 -2.30
CA ASP A 413 -35.34 -18.67 -3.46
C ASP A 413 -36.57 -17.81 -3.10
N ALA A 414 -37.06 -17.91 -1.87
CA ALA A 414 -38.19 -17.16 -1.35
C ALA A 414 -37.77 -16.32 -0.13
N PRO A 415 -38.33 -15.10 0.04
CA PRO A 415 -38.07 -14.29 1.20
C PRO A 415 -38.50 -15.03 2.48
N PRO A 416 -37.73 -14.95 3.57
CA PRO A 416 -38.15 -15.48 4.86
C PRO A 416 -39.49 -14.86 5.28
N ALA A 417 -40.28 -15.61 6.05
CA ALA A 417 -41.54 -15.09 6.59
C ALA A 417 -41.24 -13.94 7.57
N ILE A 418 -41.80 -12.76 7.27
CA ILE A 418 -41.63 -11.55 8.09
C ILE A 418 -42.94 -11.25 8.80
N PRO A 419 -42.92 -10.87 10.09
CA PRO A 419 -44.11 -10.43 10.79
C PRO A 419 -44.78 -9.22 10.11
N ASN A 420 -46.11 -9.23 10.03
CA ASN A 420 -46.90 -8.13 9.42
C ASN A 420 -46.67 -6.75 10.07
N THR A 421 -46.04 -6.70 11.24
CA THR A 421 -45.71 -5.48 11.98
C THR A 421 -44.50 -4.73 11.43
N LEU A 422 -43.73 -5.34 10.52
CA LEU A 422 -42.58 -4.73 9.85
C LEU A 422 -42.76 -4.81 8.32
N PRO A 423 -43.11 -3.71 7.65
CA PRO A 423 -43.27 -3.69 6.19
C PRO A 423 -41.97 -4.09 5.50
N ALA A 424 -42.07 -5.03 4.56
CA ALA A 424 -40.95 -5.50 3.76
C ALA A 424 -41.08 -4.97 2.32
N LEU A 425 -40.08 -4.22 1.87
CA LEU A 425 -40.06 -3.58 0.56
C LEU A 425 -38.75 -3.90 -0.16
N TYR A 426 -38.72 -3.73 -1.47
CA TYR A 426 -37.64 -4.14 -2.35
C TYR A 426 -37.11 -2.94 -3.14
N LEU A 427 -35.81 -2.73 -3.14
CA LEU A 427 -35.24 -1.69 -3.98
C LEU A 427 -35.24 -2.12 -5.45
N PRO A 428 -35.40 -1.16 -6.38
CA PRO A 428 -35.34 -1.44 -7.81
C PRO A 428 -33.94 -1.85 -8.26
N ILE A 429 -33.86 -2.64 -9.32
CA ILE A 429 -32.60 -2.95 -10.00
C ILE A 429 -32.41 -1.93 -11.13
N LEU A 430 -31.48 -0.99 -10.93
CA LEU A 430 -31.07 0.02 -11.90
C LEU A 430 -29.72 -0.31 -12.55
N VAL A 431 -28.86 -1.07 -11.86
CA VAL A 431 -27.54 -1.52 -12.32
C VAL A 431 -27.49 -3.04 -12.28
N ASP A 432 -27.77 -3.65 -13.43
CA ASP A 432 -27.68 -5.10 -13.64
C ASP A 432 -26.30 -5.52 -14.19
N GLU A 433 -26.15 -6.79 -14.57
CA GLU A 433 -24.91 -7.31 -15.15
C GLU A 433 -24.53 -6.59 -16.46
N SER A 434 -25.53 -6.18 -17.26
CA SER A 434 -25.34 -5.50 -18.54
C SER A 434 -24.74 -4.11 -18.34
N ALA A 435 -25.21 -3.37 -17.33
CA ALA A 435 -24.66 -2.08 -16.96
C ALA A 435 -23.18 -2.18 -16.56
N ILE A 436 -22.81 -3.16 -15.71
CA ILE A 436 -21.41 -3.40 -15.33
C ILE A 436 -20.55 -3.75 -16.54
N ILE A 437 -21.03 -4.61 -17.43
CA ILE A 437 -20.30 -4.95 -18.66
C ILE A 437 -20.05 -3.71 -19.51
N ASN A 438 -21.04 -2.82 -19.63
CA ASN A 438 -20.90 -1.59 -20.41
C ASN A 438 -19.88 -0.64 -19.77
N ASP A 439 -19.95 -0.41 -18.46
CA ASP A 439 -18.97 0.42 -17.73
C ASP A 439 -17.54 -0.12 -17.90
N LEU A 440 -17.37 -1.43 -17.78
CA LEU A 440 -16.06 -2.07 -17.93
C LEU A 440 -15.55 -2.06 -19.37
N LYS A 441 -16.43 -2.06 -20.38
CA LYS A 441 -16.04 -1.90 -21.79
C LYS A 441 -15.50 -0.51 -22.09
N GLU A 442 -15.91 0.52 -21.35
CA GLU A 442 -15.30 1.85 -21.44
C GLU A 442 -13.84 1.85 -20.93
N ASN A 443 -13.44 0.81 -20.20
CA ASN A 443 -12.06 0.59 -19.78
C ASN A 443 -11.20 0.16 -20.98
N LYS A 444 -10.51 1.14 -21.60
CA LYS A 444 -9.67 0.98 -22.81
C LYS A 444 -8.58 -0.10 -22.73
N SER A 445 -8.28 -0.65 -21.54
CA SER A 445 -7.24 -1.65 -21.33
C SER A 445 -7.63 -3.07 -21.73
N MET A 446 -8.91 -3.36 -21.88
CA MET A 446 -9.46 -4.70 -22.11
C MET A 446 -10.00 -4.81 -23.54
N ASP A 447 -9.80 -5.97 -24.18
CA ASP A 447 -10.24 -6.19 -25.56
C ASP A 447 -11.69 -6.71 -25.61
N ALA A 448 -12.08 -7.60 -24.67
CA ALA A 448 -13.44 -8.10 -24.53
C ALA A 448 -13.74 -8.57 -23.09
N ILE A 449 -15.02 -8.69 -22.75
CA ILE A 449 -15.49 -9.25 -21.48
C ILE A 449 -16.75 -10.08 -21.68
N GLU A 450 -16.81 -11.23 -21.01
CA GLU A 450 -17.91 -12.18 -21.04
C GLU A 450 -18.38 -12.50 -19.63
N LEU A 451 -19.70 -12.55 -19.43
CA LEU A 451 -20.29 -13.01 -18.17
C LEU A 451 -20.24 -14.54 -18.13
N LEU A 452 -19.61 -15.11 -17.10
CA LEU A 452 -19.56 -16.56 -16.89
C LEU A 452 -20.74 -17.03 -16.04
N LYS A 453 -20.96 -16.35 -14.91
CA LYS A 453 -22.00 -16.68 -13.94
C LYS A 453 -22.43 -15.42 -13.21
N SER A 454 -23.71 -15.30 -12.92
CA SER A 454 -24.26 -14.25 -12.07
C SER A 454 -25.24 -14.85 -11.07
N SER A 455 -25.25 -14.32 -9.86
CA SER A 455 -26.26 -14.58 -8.84
C SER A 455 -26.76 -13.27 -8.26
N LEU A 456 -28.07 -13.14 -8.13
CA LEU A 456 -28.75 -12.04 -7.45
C LEU A 456 -29.22 -12.52 -6.09
N THR A 457 -28.81 -11.84 -5.04
CA THR A 457 -29.24 -12.07 -3.66
C THR A 457 -29.82 -10.79 -3.09
N TYR A 458 -31.03 -10.86 -2.57
CA TYR A 458 -31.65 -9.80 -1.78
C TYR A 458 -31.16 -9.91 -0.34
N VAL A 459 -30.42 -8.90 0.10
CA VAL A 459 -29.89 -8.81 1.46
C VAL A 459 -30.76 -7.89 2.31
N PRO A 460 -31.13 -8.29 3.54
CA PRO A 460 -32.04 -7.51 4.37
C PRO A 460 -31.32 -6.32 5.03
N SER A 461 -31.94 -5.16 4.99
CA SER A 461 -31.49 -3.92 5.64
C SER A 461 -32.66 -3.24 6.34
N LEU A 462 -32.47 -2.78 7.57
CA LEU A 462 -33.47 -2.03 8.32
C LEU A 462 -33.33 -0.55 8.00
N PHE A 463 -34.34 0.03 7.36
CA PHE A 463 -34.47 1.46 7.17
C PHE A 463 -35.29 2.05 8.33
N CYS A 464 -34.75 3.09 8.97
CA CYS A 464 -35.47 3.82 10.00
C CYS A 464 -35.38 5.33 9.79
N ASP A 465 -36.48 6.00 10.08
CA ASP A 465 -36.63 7.45 10.09
C ASP A 465 -37.19 7.87 11.44
N VAL A 466 -36.45 8.71 12.16
CA VAL A 466 -36.74 9.05 13.55
C VAL A 466 -36.71 10.56 13.72
N SER A 467 -37.80 11.11 14.24
CA SER A 467 -37.90 12.51 14.64
C SER A 467 -37.91 12.67 16.15
N ILE A 468 -37.26 13.73 16.61
CA ILE A 468 -37.14 14.09 18.02
C ILE A 468 -37.74 15.48 18.18
N ASN A 469 -38.68 15.62 19.11
CA ASN A 469 -39.28 16.90 19.44
C ASN A 469 -39.40 17.03 20.95
N SER A 470 -38.43 17.72 21.55
CA SER A 470 -38.31 17.82 23.00
C SER A 470 -38.46 19.27 23.47
N VAL A 471 -39.33 19.47 24.46
CA VAL A 471 -39.58 20.76 25.10
C VAL A 471 -39.37 20.61 26.60
N ARG A 472 -38.63 21.55 27.21
CA ARG A 472 -38.39 21.63 28.67
C ARG A 472 -38.84 22.98 29.19
N LYS A 473 -39.32 23.00 30.44
CA LYS A 473 -39.72 24.23 31.13
C LYS A 473 -38.59 24.86 31.93
N SER A 474 -37.60 24.07 32.36
CA SER A 474 -36.49 24.54 33.21
C SER A 474 -35.19 23.78 32.90
N PRO A 475 -34.18 24.44 32.30
CA PRO A 475 -34.31 25.71 31.57
C PRO A 475 -35.30 25.59 30.39
N PRO A 476 -35.91 26.70 29.94
CA PRO A 476 -36.81 26.71 28.78
C PRO A 476 -36.02 26.35 27.51
N LEU A 477 -36.23 25.13 27.01
CA LEU A 477 -35.52 24.60 25.85
C LEU A 477 -36.50 23.98 24.87
N ALA A 478 -36.27 24.22 23.58
CA ALA A 478 -36.92 23.51 22.49
C ALA A 478 -35.83 22.92 21.60
N PHE A 479 -35.89 21.61 21.38
CA PHE A 479 -34.96 20.87 20.56
C PHE A 479 -35.72 20.02 19.56
N LYS A 480 -35.39 20.18 18.27
CA LYS A 480 -35.90 19.35 17.19
C LYS A 480 -34.73 18.79 16.42
N ASP A 481 -34.80 17.49 16.14
CA ASP A 481 -33.81 16.80 15.33
C ASP A 481 -34.49 15.66 14.57
N ARG A 482 -33.88 15.22 13.48
CA ARG A 482 -34.35 14.09 12.69
C ARG A 482 -33.15 13.40 12.07
N PHE A 483 -33.13 12.08 12.13
CA PHE A 483 -32.10 11.31 11.45
C PHE A 483 -32.69 10.07 10.80
N MET A 484 -32.06 9.66 9.71
CA MET A 484 -32.40 8.45 8.97
C MET A 484 -31.19 7.53 8.94
N ARG A 485 -31.42 6.23 8.95
CA ARG A 485 -30.35 5.21 8.83
C ARG A 485 -30.82 4.05 7.97
N LEU A 486 -29.86 3.42 7.31
CA LEU A 486 -30.01 2.13 6.65
C LEU A 486 -28.98 1.18 7.25
N ILE A 487 -29.44 0.12 7.92
CA ILE A 487 -28.58 -0.74 8.72
C ILE A 487 -28.68 -2.17 8.20
N PRO A 488 -27.57 -2.90 7.93
CA PRO A 488 -27.61 -4.32 7.62
C PRO A 488 -28.38 -5.12 8.68
N ALA A 489 -29.31 -5.97 8.23
CA ALA A 489 -30.20 -6.75 9.08
C ALA A 489 -30.17 -8.24 8.75
N GLY A 490 -29.06 -8.73 8.18
CA GLY A 490 -28.84 -10.14 7.84
C GLY A 490 -28.53 -11.00 9.06
N ALA A 491 -28.68 -12.32 8.94
CA ALA A 491 -28.32 -13.29 9.98
C ALA A 491 -26.83 -13.25 10.35
N SER A 492 -25.99 -12.75 9.43
CA SER A 492 -24.58 -12.46 9.67
C SER A 492 -24.36 -11.34 10.72
N ALA A 493 -25.34 -10.44 10.91
CA ALA A 493 -25.36 -9.45 11.98
C ALA A 493 -26.00 -10.05 13.25
N MET A 494 -25.17 -10.55 14.17
CA MET A 494 -25.61 -11.13 15.46
C MET A 494 -26.58 -10.20 16.25
N ALA A 495 -26.49 -8.88 16.04
CA ALA A 495 -27.42 -7.87 16.54
C ALA A 495 -27.43 -6.64 15.61
N ILE A 496 -28.52 -5.84 15.64
CA ILE A 496 -28.61 -4.56 14.92
C ILE A 496 -27.66 -3.53 15.55
N ASP A 497 -26.67 -3.07 14.79
CA ASP A 497 -25.75 -2.00 15.21
C ASP A 497 -26.25 -0.63 14.75
N TRP A 498 -26.86 0.12 15.67
CA TRP A 498 -27.39 1.46 15.42
C TRP A 498 -26.32 2.52 15.08
N ARG A 499 -25.03 2.23 15.26
CA ARG A 499 -23.93 3.13 14.89
C ARG A 499 -23.72 3.17 13.38
N GLN A 500 -24.13 2.15 12.65
CA GLN A 500 -24.05 2.14 11.19
C GLN A 500 -25.07 3.10 10.59
N GLU A 501 -24.66 3.85 9.56
CA GLU A 501 -25.49 4.88 8.90
C GLU A 501 -25.98 4.39 7.53
N SER A 502 -25.17 3.56 6.86
CA SER A 502 -25.41 2.97 5.55
C SER A 502 -25.22 1.45 5.53
N ALA A 503 -25.76 0.83 4.49
CA ALA A 503 -25.69 -0.62 4.26
C ALA A 503 -25.37 -0.90 2.80
N TYR A 504 -24.44 -1.83 2.54
CA TYR A 504 -24.14 -2.33 1.19
C TYR A 504 -23.80 -1.25 0.14
N GLY A 505 -23.16 -0.16 0.57
CA GLY A 505 -22.83 0.99 -0.28
C GLY A 505 -24.01 1.89 -0.63
N LEU A 506 -25.09 1.84 0.16
CA LEU A 506 -26.28 2.68 0.04
C LEU A 506 -26.49 3.54 1.27
N GLU A 507 -26.74 4.82 1.04
CA GLU A 507 -27.11 5.78 2.06
C GLU A 507 -28.64 5.91 2.17
N PRO A 508 -29.19 6.39 3.30
CA PRO A 508 -30.62 6.61 3.47
C PRO A 508 -31.24 7.49 2.36
N SER A 509 -30.46 8.44 1.82
CA SER A 509 -30.91 9.28 0.70
C SER A 509 -31.18 8.50 -0.58
N ASP A 510 -30.52 7.37 -0.80
CA ASP A 510 -30.69 6.55 -1.99
C ASP A 510 -32.03 5.81 -1.99
N ILE A 511 -32.53 5.48 -0.79
CA ILE A 511 -33.87 4.90 -0.58
C ILE A 511 -34.96 5.92 -0.92
N ILE A 512 -34.74 7.18 -0.56
CA ILE A 512 -35.68 8.27 -0.87
C ILE A 512 -35.69 8.57 -2.37
N LYS A 513 -34.51 8.62 -3.00
CA LYS A 513 -34.37 8.86 -4.45
C LYS A 513 -34.95 7.70 -5.27
N ASN A 514 -34.79 6.47 -4.80
CA ASN A 514 -35.20 5.25 -5.48
C ASN A 514 -36.21 4.49 -4.60
N PRO A 515 -37.47 4.93 -4.57
CA PRO A 515 -38.47 4.40 -3.65
C PRO A 515 -38.69 2.89 -3.85
N PRO A 516 -38.69 2.09 -2.76
CA PRO A 516 -38.81 0.64 -2.85
C PRO A 516 -40.25 0.17 -3.12
N SER A 517 -40.40 -0.99 -3.76
CA SER A 517 -41.68 -1.60 -4.13
C SER A 517 -42.09 -2.76 -3.22
N PRO A 518 -43.39 -3.15 -3.15
CA PRO A 518 -43.84 -4.30 -2.36
C PRO A 518 -43.38 -5.67 -2.88
N SER A 519 -42.85 -5.73 -4.11
CA SER A 519 -42.40 -6.96 -4.76
C SER A 519 -41.04 -6.74 -5.45
N PRO A 520 -40.20 -7.79 -5.55
CA PRO A 520 -38.89 -7.71 -6.21
C PRO A 520 -39.04 -7.47 -7.72
N SER A 521 -38.14 -6.69 -8.31
CA SER A 521 -38.11 -6.46 -9.76
C SER A 521 -37.69 -7.70 -10.57
N ARG A 522 -36.93 -8.61 -9.95
CA ARG A 522 -36.41 -9.85 -10.55
C ARG A 522 -36.32 -10.94 -9.49
N SER A 523 -36.59 -12.19 -9.85
CA SER A 523 -36.39 -13.32 -8.92
C SER A 523 -34.91 -13.48 -8.55
N GLY A 524 -34.66 -13.89 -7.31
CA GLY A 524 -33.31 -14.06 -6.78
C GLY A 524 -33.36 -14.75 -5.42
N ASN A 525 -32.18 -14.93 -4.86
CA ASN A 525 -31.96 -15.54 -3.56
C ASN A 525 -32.22 -14.53 -2.43
N TYR A 526 -32.42 -15.00 -1.20
CA TYR A 526 -32.67 -14.16 -0.03
C TYR A 526 -31.76 -14.49 1.15
N GLU A 527 -30.97 -13.53 1.64
CA GLU A 527 -30.24 -13.75 2.89
C GLU A 527 -31.22 -13.84 4.07
N ALA A 528 -30.93 -14.72 5.03
CA ALA A 528 -31.73 -14.84 6.25
C ALA A 528 -31.72 -13.53 7.05
N ILE A 529 -32.84 -13.21 7.72
CA ILE A 529 -32.96 -12.02 8.56
C ILE A 529 -32.36 -12.24 9.96
N SER A 530 -31.91 -11.16 10.58
CA SER A 530 -31.41 -11.17 11.97
C SER A 530 -32.51 -11.61 12.95
N SER A 531 -32.13 -12.35 14.00
CA SER A 531 -33.02 -12.73 15.10
C SER A 531 -33.58 -11.54 15.88
N SER A 532 -33.04 -10.33 15.68
CA SER A 532 -33.59 -9.11 16.29
C SER A 532 -34.90 -8.65 15.65
N ILE A 533 -35.26 -9.17 14.48
CA ILE A 533 -36.45 -8.81 13.72
C ILE A 533 -37.22 -10.03 13.22
N SER A 534 -37.03 -11.19 13.85
CA SER A 534 -37.63 -12.46 13.43
C SER A 534 -39.11 -12.60 13.78
N ASP A 535 -39.60 -11.89 14.79
CA ASP A 535 -40.96 -11.99 15.29
C ASP A 535 -41.48 -10.66 15.85
N ALA A 536 -42.77 -10.59 16.16
CA ALA A 536 -43.40 -9.35 16.61
C ALA A 536 -42.84 -8.83 17.95
N SER A 537 -42.42 -9.72 18.86
CA SER A 537 -41.85 -9.32 20.15
C SER A 537 -40.47 -8.71 19.96
N THR A 538 -39.62 -9.35 19.16
CA THR A 538 -38.26 -8.88 18.87
C THR A 538 -38.26 -7.57 18.08
N ILE A 539 -39.23 -7.36 17.20
CA ILE A 539 -39.43 -6.07 16.50
C ILE A 539 -39.77 -4.94 17.49
N GLU A 540 -40.63 -5.20 18.49
CA GLU A 540 -41.01 -4.19 19.47
C GLU A 540 -39.83 -3.85 20.41
N ASP A 541 -39.07 -4.85 20.83
CA ASP A 541 -37.80 -4.65 21.55
C ASP A 541 -36.81 -3.82 20.73
N THR A 542 -36.72 -4.08 19.42
CA THR A 542 -35.87 -3.33 18.48
C THR A 542 -36.30 -1.87 18.38
N LYS A 543 -37.60 -1.56 18.33
CA LYS A 543 -38.10 -0.17 18.39
C LYS A 543 -37.74 0.52 19.71
N GLY A 544 -37.87 -0.18 20.84
CA GLY A 544 -37.46 0.33 22.16
C GLY A 544 -35.97 0.67 22.22
N ARG A 545 -35.13 -0.21 21.67
CA ARG A 545 -33.68 0.02 21.54
C ARG A 545 -33.35 1.19 20.61
N LEU A 546 -34.04 1.33 19.48
CA LEU A 546 -33.90 2.48 18.57
C LEU A 546 -34.22 3.80 19.28
N LYS A 547 -35.33 3.89 20.02
CA LYS A 547 -35.68 5.09 20.80
C LYS A 547 -34.64 5.42 21.86
N SER A 548 -34.13 4.39 22.55
CA SER A 548 -33.08 4.56 23.56
C SER A 548 -31.78 5.07 22.94
N TYR A 549 -31.40 4.51 21.79
CA TYR A 549 -30.25 4.97 21.02
C TYR A 549 -30.43 6.40 20.52
N ALA A 550 -31.60 6.74 19.96
CA ALA A 550 -31.94 8.09 19.51
C ALA A 550 -31.81 9.12 20.64
N ALA A 551 -32.32 8.80 21.84
CA ALA A 551 -32.17 9.64 23.02
C ALA A 551 -30.69 9.84 23.39
N SER A 552 -29.90 8.76 23.37
CA SER A 552 -28.48 8.83 23.66
C SER A 552 -27.70 9.64 22.62
N LYS A 553 -27.99 9.47 21.32
CA LYS A 553 -27.33 10.20 20.23
C LYS A 553 -27.64 11.70 20.28
N ALA A 554 -28.87 12.04 20.66
CA ALA A 554 -29.33 13.42 20.82
C ALA A 554 -29.00 14.03 22.19
N THR A 555 -28.22 13.34 23.02
CA THR A 555 -27.81 13.87 24.32
C THR A 555 -26.78 14.97 24.14
N GLN A 556 -27.02 16.13 24.75
CA GLN A 556 -26.17 17.31 24.60
C GLN A 556 -25.89 17.97 25.93
N ALA A 557 -24.74 18.63 26.03
CA ALA A 557 -24.41 19.49 27.15
C ALA A 557 -25.07 20.86 26.96
N ILE A 558 -25.84 21.29 27.96
CA ILE A 558 -26.36 22.66 28.07
C ILE A 558 -25.55 23.37 29.13
N PHE A 559 -24.98 24.51 28.78
CA PHE A 559 -24.21 25.34 29.70
C PHE A 559 -25.12 26.39 30.32
N MET A 560 -25.04 26.60 31.62
CA MET A 560 -25.78 27.65 32.32
C MET A 560 -24.83 28.59 33.04
N ASN A 561 -25.09 29.89 32.91
CA ASN A 561 -24.49 30.91 33.75
C ASN A 561 -25.53 31.30 34.81
N GLY A 562 -25.38 30.74 36.02
CA GLY A 562 -26.30 30.99 37.13
C GLY A 562 -26.34 32.45 37.58
N SER A 563 -25.25 33.20 37.35
CA SER A 563 -25.13 34.60 37.74
C SER A 563 -25.91 35.55 36.83
N LEU A 564 -26.01 35.25 35.53
CA LEU A 564 -26.78 36.02 34.55
C LEU A 564 -28.18 35.46 34.27
N GLY A 565 -28.47 34.23 34.73
CA GLY A 565 -29.74 33.53 34.49
C GLY A 565 -29.90 33.02 33.06
N GLU A 566 -28.81 32.92 32.32
CA GLU A 566 -28.78 32.58 30.90
C GLU A 566 -28.27 31.15 30.67
N HIS A 567 -28.71 30.52 29.59
CA HIS A 567 -28.28 29.18 29.22
C HIS A 567 -27.93 29.08 27.72
N SER A 568 -27.12 28.10 27.36
CA SER A 568 -26.75 27.83 25.98
C SER A 568 -27.93 27.25 25.20
N LYS A 569 -27.90 27.43 23.88
CA LYS A 569 -28.79 26.70 22.96
C LYS A 569 -28.29 25.25 22.83
N PRO A 570 -29.17 24.29 22.48
CA PRO A 570 -28.74 22.94 22.10
C PRO A 570 -27.68 23.01 20.98
N GLY A 571 -26.54 22.33 21.17
CA GLY A 571 -25.43 22.25 20.22
C GLY A 571 -24.49 23.46 20.22
N GLU A 572 -24.76 24.49 21.02
CA GLU A 572 -23.90 25.68 21.13
C GLU A 572 -22.63 25.34 21.94
N SER A 573 -21.45 25.62 21.36
CA SER A 573 -20.18 25.46 22.08
C SER A 573 -20.08 26.43 23.26
N ALA A 574 -19.33 26.05 24.30
CA ALA A 574 -19.12 26.91 25.47
C ALA A 574 -18.53 28.29 25.10
N GLU A 575 -17.68 28.35 24.07
CA GLU A 575 -17.10 29.59 23.57
C GLU A 575 -18.16 30.50 22.91
N ASN A 576 -18.99 29.95 22.02
CA ASN A 576 -20.08 30.70 21.39
C ASN A 576 -21.07 31.19 22.44
N PHE A 577 -21.36 30.38 23.46
CA PHE A 577 -22.21 30.78 24.57
C PHE A 577 -21.60 31.93 25.38
N ARG A 578 -20.30 31.87 25.72
CA ARG A 578 -19.59 32.97 26.39
C ARG A 578 -19.62 34.26 25.59
N ARG A 579 -19.48 34.20 24.27
CA ARG A 579 -19.61 35.38 23.40
C ARG A 579 -21.00 36.01 23.53
N ARG A 580 -22.06 35.20 23.51
CA ARG A 580 -23.44 35.69 23.71
C ARG A 580 -23.67 36.25 25.10
N LEU A 581 -23.09 35.64 26.14
CA LEU A 581 -23.15 36.19 27.51
C LEU A 581 -22.50 37.57 27.58
N LYS A 582 -21.38 37.78 26.87
CA LYS A 582 -20.73 39.08 26.77
C LYS A 582 -21.63 40.13 26.11
N GLU A 583 -22.28 39.80 25.00
CA GLU A 583 -23.22 40.73 24.34
C GLU A 583 -24.37 41.15 25.27
N ILE A 584 -24.92 40.22 26.04
CA ILE A 584 -25.98 40.50 27.03
C ILE A 584 -25.45 41.37 28.17
N ALA A 585 -24.25 41.06 28.68
CA ALA A 585 -23.62 41.80 29.76
C ALA A 585 -23.24 43.24 29.32
N ASP A 586 -22.72 43.41 28.10
CA ASP A 586 -22.42 44.72 27.52
C ASP A 586 -23.70 45.58 27.40
N GLY A 587 -24.82 44.97 27.00
CA GLY A 587 -26.13 45.63 26.99
C GLY A 587 -26.59 46.08 28.39
N LYS A 588 -26.46 45.20 29.41
CA LYS A 588 -26.80 45.56 30.80
C LYS A 588 -25.85 46.62 31.37
N LEU A 589 -24.55 46.55 31.03
CA LEU A 589 -23.54 47.54 31.42
C LEU A 589 -23.87 48.91 30.83
N ALA A 590 -24.28 48.97 29.56
CA ALA A 590 -24.66 50.21 28.91
C ALA A 590 -25.86 50.87 29.59
N ALA A 591 -26.89 50.08 29.96
CA ALA A 591 -28.05 50.57 30.70
C ALA A 591 -27.67 51.10 32.09
N ARG A 592 -26.90 50.34 32.86
CA ARG A 592 -26.44 50.75 34.20
C ARG A 592 -25.50 51.95 34.16
N ALA A 593 -24.62 52.03 33.17
CA ALA A 593 -23.76 53.19 32.95
C ALA A 593 -24.58 54.45 32.61
N ALA A 594 -25.68 54.32 31.87
CA ALA A 594 -26.58 55.44 31.59
C ALA A 594 -27.29 55.93 32.86
N GLU A 595 -27.77 55.03 33.73
CA GLU A 595 -28.35 55.38 35.03
C GLU A 595 -27.35 56.11 35.93
N ILE A 596 -26.13 55.57 36.07
CA ILE A 596 -25.05 56.21 36.85
C ILE A 596 -24.78 57.61 36.31
N ARG A 597 -24.57 57.76 34.99
CA ARG A 597 -24.32 59.07 34.38
C ARG A 597 -25.45 60.05 34.66
N SER A 598 -26.71 59.63 34.48
CA SER A 598 -27.88 60.47 34.73
C SER A 598 -27.95 60.97 36.19
N SER A 599 -27.67 60.09 37.16
CA SER A 599 -27.64 60.44 38.58
C SER A 599 -26.59 61.51 38.90
N TYR A 600 -25.41 61.46 38.28
CA TYR A 600 -24.34 62.44 38.51
C TYR A 600 -24.52 63.73 37.70
N GLU A 601 -25.12 63.65 36.51
CA GLU A 601 -25.31 64.79 35.60
C GLU A 601 -26.17 65.90 36.23
N SER A 602 -27.20 65.53 36.99
CA SER A 602 -28.04 66.48 37.74
C SER A 602 -27.24 67.29 38.77
N ARG A 603 -26.38 66.62 39.55
CA ARG A 603 -25.53 67.23 40.59
C ARG A 603 -24.43 68.09 39.97
N LEU A 604 -23.83 67.63 38.87
CA LEU A 604 -22.82 68.40 38.12
C LEU A 604 -23.42 69.66 37.49
N LYS A 605 -24.65 69.60 36.97
CA LYS A 605 -25.38 70.78 36.49
C LYS A 605 -25.64 71.79 37.60
N GLU A 606 -25.99 71.32 38.80
CA GLU A 606 -26.20 72.20 39.96
C GLU A 606 -24.90 72.89 40.40
N VAL A 607 -23.80 72.14 40.55
CA VAL A 607 -22.49 72.68 40.95
C VAL A 607 -21.95 73.64 39.89
N SER A 608 -22.02 73.29 38.60
CA SER A 608 -21.57 74.16 37.50
C SER A 608 -22.40 75.45 37.40
N SER A 609 -23.71 75.39 37.65
CA SER A 609 -24.56 76.58 37.75
C SER A 609 -24.12 77.50 38.89
N LYS A 610 -23.86 76.94 40.09
CA LYS A 610 -23.35 77.70 41.25
C LYS A 610 -21.97 78.33 40.97
N ILE A 611 -21.09 77.63 40.27
CA ILE A 611 -19.78 78.17 39.83
C ILE A 611 -19.99 79.34 38.88
N LYS A 612 -20.88 79.19 37.89
CA LYS A 612 -21.20 80.26 36.92
C LYS A 612 -21.77 81.49 37.63
N MET A 613 -22.78 81.33 38.47
CA MET A 613 -23.37 82.45 39.22
C MET A 613 -22.33 83.17 40.10
N SER A 614 -21.47 82.41 40.78
CA SER A 614 -20.42 82.99 41.62
C SER A 614 -19.35 83.71 40.80
N LYS A 615 -19.06 83.27 39.57
CA LYS A 615 -18.17 83.96 38.63
C LYS A 615 -18.79 85.24 38.09
N ASP A 616 -20.06 85.20 37.69
CA ASP A 616 -20.79 86.37 37.17
C ASP A 616 -20.90 87.44 38.27
N GLU A 617 -21.16 87.05 39.53
CA GLU A 617 -21.15 87.94 40.70
C GLU A 617 -19.75 88.54 40.95
N LEU A 618 -18.71 87.71 40.87
CA LEU A 618 -17.31 88.14 41.01
C LEU A 618 -16.95 89.18 39.95
N GLU A 619 -17.29 88.94 38.68
CA GLU A 619 -17.03 89.86 37.58
C GLU A 619 -17.76 91.19 37.76
N GLY A 620 -19.03 91.16 38.18
CA GLY A 620 -19.81 92.35 38.50
C GLY A 620 -19.19 93.18 39.63
N ILE A 621 -18.73 92.54 40.70
CA ILE A 621 -18.06 93.18 41.83
C ILE A 621 -16.70 93.74 41.43
N GLU A 622 -15.92 93.01 40.63
CA GLU A 622 -14.62 93.48 40.11
C GLU A 622 -14.77 94.70 39.19
N ASN A 623 -15.84 94.78 38.40
CA ASN A 623 -16.16 95.95 37.58
C ASN A 623 -16.56 97.15 38.45
N LEU A 624 -17.40 96.95 39.47
CA LEU A 624 -17.76 98.00 40.42
C LEU A 624 -16.53 98.51 41.19
N ARG A 625 -15.63 97.60 41.60
CA ARG A 625 -14.36 97.97 42.23
C ARG A 625 -13.55 98.89 41.32
N ARG A 626 -13.37 98.52 40.05
CA ARG A 626 -12.67 99.34 39.04
C ARG A 626 -13.31 100.72 38.86
N GLN A 627 -14.65 100.81 38.86
CA GLN A 627 -15.36 102.08 38.77
C GLN A 627 -15.10 102.97 40.00
N ILE A 628 -15.19 102.40 41.20
CA ILE A 628 -14.95 103.15 42.45
C ILE A 628 -13.49 103.58 42.56
N GLU A 629 -12.53 102.76 42.12
CA GLU A 629 -11.10 103.13 42.03
C GLU A 629 -10.89 104.33 41.09
N ALA A 630 -11.59 104.35 39.94
CA ALA A 630 -11.53 105.47 39.00
C ALA A 630 -12.16 106.75 39.59
N GLU A 631 -13.32 106.64 40.24
CA GLU A 631 -13.96 107.76 40.96
C GLU A 631 -13.07 108.29 42.08
N LEU A 632 -12.42 107.41 42.86
CA LEU A 632 -11.44 107.78 43.88
C LEU A 632 -10.29 108.60 43.29
N LYS A 633 -9.66 108.12 42.20
CA LYS A 633 -8.58 108.85 41.53
C LYS A 633 -9.03 110.22 41.02
N ALA A 634 -10.26 110.34 40.53
CA ALA A 634 -10.82 111.62 40.09
C ALA A 634 -11.03 112.58 41.27
N ILE A 635 -11.63 112.11 42.36
CA ILE A 635 -11.87 112.91 43.59
C ILE A 635 -10.54 113.29 44.27
N GLU A 636 -9.55 112.40 44.28
CA GLU A 636 -8.20 112.68 44.79
C GLU A 636 -7.50 113.77 43.98
N LYS A 637 -7.63 113.73 42.64
CA LYS A 637 -7.11 114.77 41.75
C LYS A 637 -7.84 116.11 41.95
N GLU A 638 -9.15 116.09 42.15
CA GLU A 638 -9.97 117.27 42.42
C GLU A 638 -9.66 117.88 43.80
N LYS A 639 -9.45 117.05 44.82
CA LYS A 639 -8.98 117.46 46.15
C LYS A 639 -7.62 118.13 46.07
N ALA A 640 -6.66 117.51 45.37
CA ALA A 640 -5.33 118.09 45.16
C ALA A 640 -5.39 119.44 44.42
N ALA A 641 -6.34 119.62 43.49
CA ALA A 641 -6.57 120.90 42.82
C ALA A 641 -7.21 121.95 43.75
N ALA A 642 -8.19 121.56 44.57
CA ALA A 642 -8.84 122.43 45.56
C ALA A 642 -7.87 122.90 46.66
N GLU A 643 -6.96 122.03 47.10
CA GLU A 643 -5.88 122.37 48.04
C GLU A 643 -4.93 123.44 47.48
N ARG A 644 -4.54 123.32 46.20
CA ARG A 644 -3.70 124.33 45.53
C ARG A 644 -4.40 125.69 45.36
N GLN A 645 -5.73 125.70 45.31
CA GLN A 645 -6.55 126.91 45.14
C GLN A 645 -7.01 127.51 46.48
N GLY A 646 -6.59 126.97 47.63
CA GLY A 646 -6.98 127.47 48.96
C GLY A 646 -8.46 127.25 49.32
N ARG A 647 -9.15 126.29 48.67
CA ARG A 647 -10.57 125.97 48.91
C ARG A 647 -10.71 124.85 49.97
N SER A 648 -11.83 124.82 50.67
CA SER A 648 -12.12 123.80 51.71
C SER A 648 -12.20 122.38 51.13
N THR A 649 -11.48 121.44 51.73
CA THR A 649 -11.32 120.05 51.24
C THR A 649 -11.95 118.98 52.14
N LEU A 650 -12.66 119.40 53.19
CA LEU A 650 -13.27 118.51 54.19
C LEU A 650 -14.28 117.53 53.55
N LYS A 651 -15.11 118.05 52.64
CA LYS A 651 -16.13 117.27 51.92
C LYS A 651 -15.52 116.20 51.01
N LEU A 652 -14.44 116.54 50.30
CA LEU A 652 -13.72 115.61 49.42
C LEU A 652 -12.97 114.54 50.21
N SER A 653 -12.40 114.89 51.38
CA SER A 653 -11.75 113.93 52.28
C SER A 653 -12.74 112.89 52.84
N ASN A 654 -13.93 113.32 53.25
CA ASN A 654 -14.99 112.40 53.69
C ASN A 654 -15.47 111.48 52.55
N GLN A 655 -15.55 112.00 51.32
CA GLN A 655 -15.89 111.18 50.15
C GLN A 655 -14.82 110.12 49.85
N ILE A 656 -13.53 110.48 49.93
CA ILE A 656 -12.40 109.53 49.77
C ILE A 656 -12.46 108.43 50.83
N GLN A 657 -12.58 108.78 52.11
CA GLN A 657 -12.64 107.80 53.21
C GLN A 657 -13.83 106.84 53.06
N THR A 658 -14.98 107.36 52.62
CA THR A 658 -16.18 106.54 52.35
C THR A 658 -15.94 105.55 51.21
N ARG A 659 -15.27 105.96 50.13
CA ARG A 659 -14.98 105.06 48.99
C ARG A 659 -13.85 104.07 49.28
N GLN A 660 -12.84 104.45 50.06
CA GLN A 660 -11.81 103.53 50.55
C GLN A 660 -12.41 102.44 51.43
N SER A 661 -13.27 102.81 52.38
CA SER A 661 -14.00 101.84 53.22
C SER A 661 -14.89 100.90 52.40
N ARG A 662 -15.47 101.41 51.31
CA ARG A 662 -16.26 100.60 50.37
C ARG A 662 -15.37 99.65 49.55
N LEU A 663 -14.16 100.06 49.16
CA LEU A 663 -13.19 99.23 48.46
C LEU A 663 -12.77 98.03 49.29
N THR A 664 -12.38 98.25 50.56
CA THR A 664 -11.96 97.17 51.47
C THR A 664 -13.06 96.13 51.68
N ARG A 665 -14.33 96.55 51.75
CA ARG A 665 -15.47 95.63 51.82
C ARG A 665 -15.64 94.82 50.53
N LEU A 666 -15.44 95.43 49.35
CA LEU A 666 -15.51 94.72 48.07
C LEU A 666 -14.35 93.73 47.91
N GLU A 667 -13.14 94.08 48.35
CA GLU A 667 -11.98 93.17 48.34
C GLU A 667 -12.18 91.94 49.25
N GLY A 668 -12.76 92.14 50.44
CA GLY A 668 -13.16 91.03 51.30
C GLY A 668 -14.16 90.10 50.61
N ARG A 669 -15.15 90.65 49.92
CA ARG A 669 -16.17 89.88 49.19
C ARG A 669 -15.61 89.15 47.96
N ILE A 670 -14.67 89.77 47.24
CA ILE A 670 -13.92 89.15 46.11
C ILE A 670 -13.18 87.90 46.60
N THR A 671 -12.51 88.00 47.74
CA THR A 671 -11.74 86.90 48.33
C THR A 671 -12.65 85.74 48.72
N GLU A 672 -13.76 86.05 49.40
CA GLU A 672 -14.80 85.07 49.77
C GLU A 672 -15.38 84.34 48.54
N LEU A 673 -15.69 85.08 47.46
CA LEU A 673 -16.20 84.48 46.21
C LEU A 673 -15.15 83.61 45.51
N LYS A 674 -13.88 84.01 45.51
CA LYS A 674 -12.78 83.20 44.94
C LYS A 674 -12.62 81.88 45.69
N ASP A 675 -12.62 81.93 47.02
CA ASP A 675 -12.53 80.73 47.86
C ASP A 675 -13.73 79.80 47.65
N LYS A 676 -14.94 80.37 47.53
CA LYS A 676 -16.16 79.63 47.21
C LYS A 676 -16.08 78.95 45.83
N ILE A 677 -15.55 79.63 44.81
CA ILE A 677 -15.36 79.04 43.47
C ILE A 677 -14.34 77.89 43.52
N ILE A 678 -13.26 78.03 44.29
CA ILE A 678 -12.26 76.97 44.48
C ILE A 678 -12.88 75.75 45.15
N ALA A 679 -13.67 75.96 46.22
CA ALA A 679 -14.38 74.89 46.91
C ALA A 679 -15.36 74.15 45.97
N LEU A 680 -16.20 74.89 45.24
CA LEU A 680 -17.15 74.30 44.28
C LEU A 680 -16.44 73.55 43.13
N ARG A 681 -15.29 74.03 42.66
CA ARG A 681 -14.48 73.30 41.67
C ARG A 681 -13.91 72.00 42.23
N LYS A 682 -13.51 72.00 43.50
CA LYS A 682 -13.05 70.78 44.17
C LYS A 682 -14.18 69.76 44.28
N ASP A 683 -15.39 70.20 44.57
CA ASP A 683 -16.59 69.36 44.60
C ASP A 683 -16.94 68.81 43.21
N GLU A 684 -16.84 69.63 42.16
CA GLU A 684 -17.04 69.21 40.76
C GLU A 684 -16.03 68.10 40.35
N VAL A 685 -14.76 68.26 40.72
CA VAL A 685 -13.72 67.24 40.48
C VAL A 685 -14.00 65.97 41.30
N ALA A 686 -14.41 66.10 42.56
CA ALA A 686 -14.75 64.97 43.42
C ALA A 686 -15.95 64.17 42.88
N LEU A 687 -16.99 64.84 42.37
CA LEU A 687 -18.16 64.23 41.74
C LEU A 687 -17.77 63.47 40.46
N ASN A 688 -16.96 64.08 39.59
CA ASN A 688 -16.48 63.41 38.37
C ASN A 688 -15.63 62.17 38.69
N ASN A 689 -14.75 62.24 39.69
CA ASN A 689 -13.95 61.10 40.13
C ASN A 689 -14.82 59.99 40.73
N SER A 690 -15.87 60.33 41.47
CA SER A 690 -16.81 59.37 42.05
C SER A 690 -17.62 58.67 40.94
N MET A 691 -18.13 59.44 39.97
CA MET A 691 -18.81 58.88 38.80
C MET A 691 -17.91 57.91 38.03
N LYS A 692 -16.63 58.26 37.81
CA LYS A 692 -15.68 57.38 37.15
C LYS A 692 -15.47 56.07 37.92
N LYS A 693 -15.32 56.15 39.25
CA LYS A 693 -15.19 54.97 40.11
C LYS A 693 -16.43 54.07 40.06
N ASP A 694 -17.63 54.65 40.05
CA ASP A 694 -18.87 53.88 39.98
C ASP A 694 -19.04 53.19 38.62
N LEU A 695 -18.64 53.84 37.53
CA LEU A 695 -18.60 53.23 36.20
C LEU A 695 -17.59 52.06 36.12
N GLU A 696 -16.39 52.23 36.69
CA GLU A 696 -15.38 51.17 36.77
C GLU A 696 -15.82 50.02 37.69
N ALA A 697 -16.57 50.31 38.75
CA ALA A 697 -17.16 49.29 39.62
C ALA A 697 -18.25 48.49 38.87
N ALA A 698 -19.14 49.17 38.13
CA ALA A 698 -20.17 48.51 37.32
C ALA A 698 -19.58 47.64 36.20
N SER A 699 -18.47 48.08 35.58
CA SER A 699 -17.75 47.27 34.57
C SER A 699 -17.17 46.00 35.18
N ARG A 700 -16.49 46.10 36.33
CA ARG A 700 -15.92 44.94 37.04
C ARG A 700 -16.97 43.97 37.55
N GLU A 701 -18.11 44.50 38.01
CA GLU A 701 -19.28 43.69 38.38
C GLU A 701 -19.74 42.84 37.20
N MET A 702 -19.86 43.42 36.00
CA MET A 702 -20.28 42.69 34.79
C MET A 702 -19.26 41.66 34.32
N GLU A 703 -17.96 41.99 34.31
CA GLU A 703 -16.90 41.03 33.98
C GLU A 703 -16.94 39.81 34.90
N SER A 704 -17.11 40.03 36.21
CA SER A 704 -17.22 38.94 37.19
C SER A 704 -18.44 38.03 36.96
N LEU A 705 -19.55 38.54 36.42
CA LEU A 705 -20.73 37.73 36.12
C LEU A 705 -20.52 36.86 34.87
N ILE A 706 -19.76 37.34 33.87
CA ILE A 706 -19.41 36.58 32.66
C ILE A 706 -18.41 35.47 32.98
N ASP A 707 -17.39 35.78 33.77
CA ASP A 707 -16.30 34.85 34.13
C ASP A 707 -16.72 33.79 35.14
N ALA A 708 -17.93 33.90 35.69
CA ALA A 708 -18.48 32.88 36.58
C ALA A 708 -18.46 31.49 35.90
N PRO A 709 -18.10 30.43 36.65
CA PRO A 709 -17.98 29.08 36.09
C PRO A 709 -19.34 28.61 35.54
N LEU A 710 -19.32 28.12 34.30
CA LEU A 710 -20.51 27.58 33.66
C LEU A 710 -20.87 26.23 34.29
N GLN A 711 -22.13 26.07 34.66
CA GLN A 711 -22.68 24.78 35.07
C GLN A 711 -23.07 23.98 33.84
N THR A 712 -22.67 22.72 33.76
CA THR A 712 -23.07 21.82 32.67
C THR A 712 -24.23 20.94 33.11
N ILE A 713 -25.34 21.02 32.38
CA ILE A 713 -26.52 20.16 32.54
C ILE A 713 -26.60 19.24 31.33
N THR A 714 -26.80 17.94 31.57
CA THR A 714 -27.06 16.99 30.50
C THR A 714 -28.52 17.10 30.05
N PHE A 715 -28.73 17.50 28.81
CA PHE A 715 -30.03 17.44 28.15
C PHE A 715 -30.14 16.14 27.37
N GLN A 716 -31.07 15.28 27.78
CA GLN A 716 -31.42 14.06 27.06
C GLN A 716 -32.93 14.05 26.76
N PRO A 717 -33.34 13.85 25.50
CA PRO A 717 -34.74 13.63 25.15
C PRO A 717 -35.30 12.39 25.84
N LYS A 718 -36.57 12.42 26.24
CA LYS A 718 -37.25 11.23 26.78
C LYS A 718 -37.67 10.32 25.63
N THR A 719 -37.79 9.02 25.87
CA THR A 719 -38.28 8.06 24.86
C THR A 719 -39.70 8.37 24.35
N SER A 720 -40.52 9.06 25.16
CA SER A 720 -41.86 9.55 24.78
C SER A 720 -41.82 10.77 23.84
N GLU A 721 -40.68 11.44 23.71
CA GLU A 721 -40.46 12.63 22.87
C GLU A 721 -39.80 12.27 21.52
N ILE A 722 -39.72 10.96 21.25
CA ILE A 722 -39.07 10.38 20.08
C ILE A 722 -40.12 9.57 19.32
N GLU A 723 -40.31 9.94 18.07
CA GLU A 723 -41.24 9.32 17.15
C GLU A 723 -40.47 8.55 16.07
N ILE A 724 -40.91 7.33 15.79
CA ILE A 724 -40.36 6.53 14.70
C ILE A 724 -41.33 6.71 13.54
N ASP A 725 -40.99 7.61 12.62
CA ASP A 725 -41.82 7.97 11.47
C ASP A 725 -41.90 6.81 10.46
N ALA A 726 -40.80 6.07 10.29
CA ALA A 726 -40.75 4.86 9.49
C ALA A 726 -39.81 3.82 10.09
N LEU A 727 -40.23 2.55 10.06
CA LEU A 727 -39.39 1.40 10.31
C LEU A 727 -39.77 0.31 9.31
N GLN A 728 -38.85 -0.03 8.40
CA GLN A 728 -39.13 -0.92 7.28
C GLN A 728 -37.95 -1.85 7.04
N LEU A 729 -38.25 -3.09 6.65
CA LEU A 729 -37.24 -3.99 6.09
C LEU A 729 -37.11 -3.70 4.60
N ILE A 730 -35.92 -3.33 4.17
CA ILE A 730 -35.54 -3.08 2.80
C ILE A 730 -34.68 -4.24 2.30
N TRP A 731 -35.18 -4.94 1.30
CA TRP A 731 -34.45 -5.93 0.53
C TRP A 731 -33.60 -5.23 -0.51
N VAL A 732 -32.29 -5.21 -0.28
CA VAL A 732 -31.31 -4.61 -1.19
C VAL A 732 -30.88 -5.67 -2.20
N PRO A 733 -31.06 -5.46 -3.52
CA PRO A 733 -30.54 -6.39 -4.52
C PRO A 733 -29.01 -6.28 -4.55
N VAL A 734 -28.31 -7.38 -4.32
CA VAL A 734 -26.85 -7.48 -4.44
C VAL A 734 -26.52 -8.57 -5.44
N PHE A 735 -25.74 -8.21 -6.45
CA PHE A 735 -25.21 -9.14 -7.44
C PHE A 735 -23.84 -9.62 -7.03
N GLU A 736 -23.58 -10.90 -7.26
CA GLU A 736 -22.25 -11.49 -7.32
C GLU A 736 -22.10 -12.15 -8.69
N ALA A 737 -21.12 -11.72 -9.48
CA ALA A 737 -20.93 -12.25 -10.81
C ALA A 737 -19.45 -12.49 -11.13
N SER A 738 -19.20 -13.55 -11.88
CA SER A 738 -17.89 -13.88 -12.42
C SER A 738 -17.83 -13.55 -13.90
N PHE A 739 -16.77 -12.86 -14.30
CA PHE A 739 -16.53 -12.40 -15.66
C PHE A 739 -15.20 -12.92 -16.18
N ARG A 740 -15.12 -13.23 -17.46
CA ARG A 740 -13.87 -13.47 -18.18
C ARG A 740 -13.54 -12.26 -19.01
N ALA A 741 -12.39 -11.65 -18.76
CA ALA A 741 -11.86 -10.60 -19.62
C ALA A 741 -10.70 -11.10 -20.48
N PHE A 742 -10.59 -10.50 -21.64
CA PHE A 742 -9.58 -10.77 -22.65
C PHE A 742 -8.67 -9.55 -22.77
N PHE A 743 -7.37 -9.80 -22.69
CA PHE A 743 -6.28 -8.83 -22.84
C PHE A 743 -5.32 -9.36 -23.89
N GLN A 744 -4.40 -8.54 -24.40
CA GLN A 744 -3.50 -8.87 -25.50
C GLN A 744 -2.80 -10.24 -25.32
N GLY A 745 -3.37 -11.30 -25.90
CA GLY A 745 -2.88 -12.67 -25.79
C GLY A 745 -3.10 -13.38 -24.44
N SER A 746 -3.82 -12.79 -23.48
CA SER A 746 -4.10 -13.40 -22.17
C SER A 746 -5.56 -13.26 -21.74
N THR A 747 -6.06 -14.20 -20.93
CA THR A 747 -7.42 -14.18 -20.39
C THR A 747 -7.38 -14.26 -18.88
N ARG A 748 -8.31 -13.57 -18.21
CA ARG A 748 -8.39 -13.59 -16.76
C ARG A 748 -9.83 -13.58 -16.30
N ASP A 749 -10.11 -14.39 -15.29
CA ASP A 749 -11.43 -14.45 -14.66
C ASP A 749 -11.44 -13.56 -13.40
N TYR A 750 -12.53 -12.84 -13.21
CA TYR A 750 -12.77 -11.93 -12.08
C TYR A 750 -14.08 -12.28 -11.43
N SER A 751 -14.20 -11.95 -10.14
CA SER A 751 -15.44 -12.00 -9.39
C SER A 751 -15.72 -10.63 -8.82
N PHE A 752 -16.87 -10.07 -9.14
CA PHE A 752 -17.33 -8.75 -8.69
C PHE A 752 -18.61 -8.89 -7.89
N SER A 753 -18.80 -7.99 -6.92
CA SER A 753 -20.03 -7.90 -6.14
C SER A 753 -20.50 -6.45 -6.08
N TRP A 754 -21.76 -6.15 -6.38
CA TRP A 754 -22.30 -4.78 -6.34
C TRP A 754 -23.78 -4.75 -5.95
N ASN A 755 -24.24 -3.64 -5.38
CA ASN A 755 -25.67 -3.42 -5.17
C ASN A 755 -26.34 -2.98 -6.49
N GLY A 756 -27.55 -3.47 -6.74
CA GLY A 756 -28.29 -3.22 -7.98
C GLY A 756 -28.87 -1.81 -8.12
N VAL A 757 -28.69 -0.91 -7.14
CA VAL A 757 -29.29 0.44 -7.16
C VAL A 757 -28.28 1.47 -7.65
N THR A 758 -27.14 1.59 -6.96
CA THR A 758 -26.08 2.54 -7.29
C THR A 758 -24.91 1.87 -8.01
N GLY A 759 -24.88 0.53 -8.06
CA GLY A 759 -23.74 -0.23 -8.57
C GLY A 759 -22.48 -0.13 -7.71
N ALA A 760 -22.57 0.44 -6.51
CA ALA A 760 -21.45 0.45 -5.58
C ALA A 760 -21.19 -0.96 -5.06
N GLY A 761 -19.92 -1.32 -4.92
CA GLY A 761 -19.52 -2.69 -4.68
C GLY A 761 -18.01 -2.87 -4.70
N SER A 762 -17.55 -4.12 -4.65
CA SER A 762 -16.14 -4.45 -4.81
C SER A 762 -15.91 -5.08 -6.18
N LEU A 763 -15.01 -4.48 -6.96
CA LEU A 763 -14.47 -5.05 -8.19
C LEU A 763 -13.19 -5.85 -7.93
N GLY A 764 -12.84 -6.09 -6.66
CA GLY A 764 -11.61 -6.76 -6.24
C GLY A 764 -10.63 -5.81 -5.56
N SER A 765 -9.40 -6.28 -5.36
CA SER A 765 -8.37 -5.54 -4.61
C SER A 765 -7.22 -5.12 -5.53
N CYS A 766 -6.66 -3.94 -5.27
CA CYS A 766 -5.46 -3.47 -5.96
C CYS A 766 -4.30 -4.45 -5.72
N SER A 767 -3.68 -4.92 -6.80
CA SER A 767 -2.60 -5.90 -6.74
C SER A 767 -1.29 -5.35 -6.14
N LYS A 768 -1.21 -4.04 -5.91
CA LYS A 768 -0.04 -3.37 -5.31
C LYS A 768 -0.26 -3.01 -3.83
N CYS A 769 -1.32 -2.28 -3.49
CA CYS A 769 -1.58 -1.83 -2.11
C CYS A 769 -2.64 -2.64 -1.36
N GLY A 770 -3.39 -3.52 -2.02
CA GLY A 770 -4.44 -4.33 -1.41
C GLY A 770 -5.76 -3.59 -1.15
N THR A 771 -5.84 -2.28 -1.39
CA THR A 771 -7.08 -1.50 -1.22
C THR A 771 -8.21 -2.03 -2.12
N SER A 772 -9.43 -2.10 -1.60
CA SER A 772 -10.63 -2.46 -2.37
C SER A 772 -10.85 -1.44 -3.48
N VAL A 773 -11.07 -1.91 -4.70
CA VAL A 773 -11.42 -1.08 -5.86
C VAL A 773 -12.93 -1.10 -5.99
N GLU A 774 -13.55 0.04 -5.67
CA GLU A 774 -15.01 0.16 -5.62
C GLU A 774 -15.58 0.99 -6.78
N SER A 775 -14.75 1.81 -7.42
CA SER A 775 -15.15 2.61 -8.57
C SER A 775 -15.20 1.76 -9.84
N ARG A 776 -16.37 1.78 -10.49
CA ARG A 776 -16.60 1.21 -11.83
C ARG A 776 -16.10 2.12 -12.95
N ASN A 777 -15.90 3.40 -12.63
CA ASN A 777 -15.45 4.42 -13.56
C ASN A 777 -13.98 4.73 -13.25
N GLY A 778 -13.10 4.59 -14.24
CA GLY A 778 -11.69 4.94 -14.12
C GLY A 778 -10.72 3.83 -14.55
N LYS A 779 -9.47 3.96 -14.14
CA LYS A 779 -8.43 2.96 -14.45
C LYS A 779 -8.59 1.78 -13.48
N ILE A 780 -8.86 0.59 -14.02
CA ILE A 780 -9.12 -0.61 -13.21
C ILE A 780 -8.13 -1.71 -13.57
N PHE A 781 -7.92 -1.97 -14.86
CA PHE A 781 -7.08 -3.07 -15.34
C PHE A 781 -5.80 -2.56 -16.01
N CYS A 782 -4.71 -3.26 -15.75
CA CYS A 782 -3.52 -3.17 -16.60
C CYS A 782 -3.75 -3.93 -17.91
N CYS A 783 -3.51 -3.29 -19.06
CA CYS A 783 -3.74 -3.87 -20.38
C CYS A 783 -2.84 -5.05 -20.72
N THR A 784 -1.70 -5.19 -20.04
CA THR A 784 -0.72 -6.25 -20.29
C THR A 784 -0.94 -7.47 -19.40
N CYS A 785 -1.11 -7.28 -18.08
CA CYS A 785 -1.26 -8.42 -17.15
C CYS A 785 -2.70 -8.72 -16.70
N GLY A 786 -3.66 -7.86 -17.08
CA GLY A 786 -5.06 -7.95 -16.67
C GLY A 786 -5.32 -7.71 -15.18
N LYS A 787 -4.31 -7.64 -14.32
CA LYS A 787 -4.53 -7.47 -12.87
C LYS A 787 -5.25 -6.15 -12.54
N ILE A 788 -6.01 -6.16 -11.44
CA ILE A 788 -6.73 -5.00 -10.91
C ILE A 788 -5.78 -4.11 -10.10
N TYR A 789 -5.91 -2.81 -10.28
CA TYR A 789 -5.19 -1.79 -9.52
C TYR A 789 -6.13 -0.62 -9.20
N CYS A 790 -5.84 0.13 -8.14
CA CYS A 790 -6.49 1.41 -7.91
C CYS A 790 -5.95 2.47 -8.87
N ASP A 791 -6.67 3.57 -9.03
CA ASP A 791 -6.35 4.63 -10.00
C ASP A 791 -4.93 5.22 -9.81
N GLU A 792 -4.47 5.34 -8.56
CA GLU A 792 -3.11 5.80 -8.21
C GLU A 792 -1.99 4.86 -8.68
N HIS A 793 -2.29 3.58 -8.92
CA HIS A 793 -1.31 2.57 -9.32
C HIS A 793 -1.39 2.22 -10.81
N LEU A 794 -2.14 3.01 -11.59
CA LEU A 794 -2.25 2.86 -13.03
C LEU A 794 -1.84 4.12 -13.77
N GLU A 795 -0.92 3.95 -14.71
CA GLU A 795 -0.47 4.98 -15.62
C GLU A 795 -1.13 4.84 -16.98
N THR A 796 -1.31 5.94 -17.70
CA THR A 796 -1.90 5.94 -19.04
C THR A 796 -0.79 6.01 -20.09
N CYS A 797 -0.79 5.07 -21.04
CA CYS A 797 0.18 5.06 -22.13
C CYS A 797 -0.06 6.25 -23.06
N LYS A 798 0.99 7.05 -23.32
CA LYS A 798 0.88 8.22 -24.21
C LYS A 798 0.49 7.84 -25.65
N THR A 799 0.90 6.66 -26.13
CA THR A 799 0.64 6.21 -27.49
C THR A 799 -0.71 5.52 -27.62
N CYS A 800 -0.95 4.43 -26.88
CA CYS A 800 -2.16 3.61 -27.05
C CYS A 800 -3.33 4.02 -26.14
N SER A 801 -3.13 4.95 -25.21
CA SER A 801 -4.13 5.39 -24.21
C SER A 801 -4.67 4.29 -23.29
N ARG A 802 -4.08 3.09 -23.31
CA ARG A 802 -4.39 1.99 -22.38
C ARG A 802 -3.70 2.21 -21.03
N TYR A 803 -4.23 1.58 -19.98
CA TYR A 803 -3.72 1.73 -18.62
C TYR A 803 -2.75 0.61 -18.28
N MET A 804 -1.69 0.91 -17.55
CA MET A 804 -0.63 -0.04 -17.21
C MET A 804 -0.22 0.11 -15.74
N CYS A 805 0.09 -1.00 -15.09
CA CYS A 805 0.75 -0.93 -13.79
C CYS A 805 2.22 -0.56 -13.94
N GLU A 806 2.86 -0.20 -12.83
CA GLU A 806 4.27 0.19 -12.80
C GLU A 806 5.21 -0.84 -13.46
N ASP A 807 5.00 -2.14 -13.21
CA ASP A 807 5.82 -3.21 -13.81
C ASP A 807 5.73 -3.30 -15.35
N HIS A 808 4.62 -2.79 -15.92
CA HIS A 808 4.36 -2.82 -17.36
C HIS A 808 4.33 -1.42 -17.98
N ALA A 809 4.76 -0.42 -17.22
CA ALA A 809 4.94 0.95 -17.66
C ALA A 809 6.43 1.29 -17.63
N TRP A 810 6.89 2.07 -18.59
CA TRP A 810 8.19 2.71 -18.52
C TRP A 810 8.03 4.20 -18.78
N ARG A 811 8.84 4.99 -18.08
CA ARG A 811 8.84 6.45 -18.18
C ARG A 811 9.95 6.89 -19.10
N CYS A 812 9.63 7.67 -20.12
CA CYS A 812 10.65 8.27 -20.98
C CYS A 812 11.44 9.32 -20.19
N PRO A 813 12.77 9.15 -19.99
CA PRO A 813 13.57 10.10 -19.21
C PRO A 813 13.68 11.49 -19.87
N SER A 814 13.35 11.60 -21.16
CA SER A 814 13.45 12.86 -21.91
C SER A 814 12.18 13.71 -21.83
N CYS A 815 10.98 13.11 -21.88
CA CYS A 815 9.71 13.85 -21.84
C CYS A 815 8.86 13.58 -20.60
N GLY A 816 9.23 12.61 -19.77
CA GLY A 816 8.53 12.26 -18.54
C GLY A 816 7.23 11.48 -18.73
N ASN A 817 6.76 11.25 -19.96
CA ASN A 817 5.55 10.50 -20.28
C ASN A 817 5.73 8.98 -20.05
N PHE A 818 4.63 8.29 -19.77
CA PHE A 818 4.58 6.83 -19.60
C PHE A 818 4.16 6.11 -20.89
N PHE A 819 4.72 4.93 -21.09
CA PHE A 819 4.51 4.07 -22.25
C PHE A 819 4.41 2.60 -21.82
N CYS A 820 3.66 1.79 -22.56
CA CYS A 820 3.58 0.35 -22.28
C CYS A 820 4.85 -0.36 -22.72
N ILE A 821 5.11 -1.53 -22.16
CA ILE A 821 6.24 -2.38 -22.53
C ILE A 821 6.23 -2.80 -24.01
N ASP A 822 5.07 -2.79 -24.66
CA ASP A 822 4.92 -3.15 -26.07
C ASP A 822 5.37 -2.00 -27.01
N GLU A 823 5.51 -0.78 -26.48
CA GLU A 823 6.03 0.34 -27.26
C GLU A 823 7.53 0.17 -27.53
N LYS A 824 7.89 0.27 -28.82
CA LYS A 824 9.28 0.13 -29.25
C LYS A 824 10.16 1.23 -28.66
N LEU A 825 11.07 0.80 -27.79
CA LEU A 825 12.12 1.60 -27.19
C LEU A 825 13.25 1.86 -28.17
N LYS A 826 13.77 3.09 -28.19
CA LYS A 826 15.02 3.42 -28.89
C LYS A 826 16.10 3.74 -27.87
N SER A 827 17.28 3.13 -28.02
CA SER A 827 18.45 3.44 -27.19
C SER A 827 19.35 4.44 -27.90
N CYS A 828 19.85 5.43 -27.16
CA CYS A 828 20.87 6.34 -27.67
C CYS A 828 22.16 5.57 -27.95
N ALA A 829 22.66 5.63 -29.18
CA ALA A 829 23.87 4.90 -29.60
C ALA A 829 25.16 5.35 -28.89
N GLU A 830 25.14 6.49 -28.18
CA GLU A 830 26.31 7.04 -27.48
C GLU A 830 26.26 6.77 -25.97
N CYS A 831 25.15 7.09 -25.29
CA CYS A 831 25.03 6.93 -23.83
C CYS A 831 24.14 5.77 -23.37
N GLY A 832 23.52 5.03 -24.31
CA GLY A 832 22.61 3.92 -24.00
C GLY A 832 21.22 4.33 -23.47
N LYS A 833 21.00 5.63 -23.18
CA LYS A 833 19.74 6.16 -22.63
C LYS A 833 18.54 5.75 -23.49
N LEU A 834 17.55 5.12 -22.86
CA LEU A 834 16.29 4.72 -23.50
C LEU A 834 15.39 5.94 -23.72
N MET A 835 14.71 5.99 -24.86
CA MET A 835 13.85 7.10 -25.27
C MET A 835 12.65 6.60 -26.05
N CYS A 836 11.56 7.39 -25.99
CA CYS A 836 10.42 7.16 -26.87
C CYS A 836 10.75 7.56 -28.31
N SER A 837 9.94 7.08 -29.25
CA SER A 837 10.15 7.35 -30.67
C SER A 837 10.16 8.84 -31.03
N GLU A 838 9.44 9.68 -30.29
CA GLU A 838 9.41 11.14 -30.49
C GLU A 838 10.66 11.86 -29.93
N CYS A 839 11.25 11.33 -28.85
CA CYS A 839 12.46 11.91 -28.25
C CYS A 839 13.76 11.42 -28.90
N ALA A 840 13.67 10.35 -29.69
CA ALA A 840 14.79 9.83 -30.44
C ALA A 840 15.09 10.71 -31.65
N VAL A 841 16.31 11.22 -31.71
CA VAL A 841 16.80 12.07 -32.80
C VAL A 841 17.71 11.25 -33.71
N SER A 842 17.53 11.34 -35.03
CA SER A 842 18.43 10.73 -36.00
C SER A 842 19.57 11.69 -36.38
N CYS A 843 20.74 11.13 -36.65
CA CYS A 843 21.83 11.84 -37.29
C CYS A 843 21.72 11.67 -38.81
N GLU A 844 21.93 12.75 -39.57
CA GLU A 844 21.84 12.74 -41.05
C GLU A 844 22.71 11.67 -41.71
N LEU A 845 23.86 11.34 -41.11
CA LEU A 845 24.86 10.44 -41.67
C LEU A 845 24.86 9.05 -41.02
N CYS A 846 24.09 8.84 -39.94
CA CYS A 846 24.00 7.52 -39.30
C CYS A 846 22.75 6.80 -39.80
N ASP A 847 22.92 5.64 -40.41
CA ASP A 847 21.79 4.79 -40.75
C ASP A 847 21.31 3.97 -39.53
N GLY A 848 20.00 3.95 -39.31
CA GLY A 848 19.33 3.16 -38.26
C GLY A 848 19.60 3.52 -36.79
N LYS A 849 20.57 4.41 -36.48
CA LYS A 849 20.92 4.77 -35.09
C LYS A 849 20.07 5.93 -34.56
N ALA A 850 19.67 5.82 -33.30
CA ALA A 850 18.98 6.88 -32.56
C ALA A 850 19.91 7.53 -31.54
N TYR A 851 19.73 8.83 -31.29
CA TYR A 851 20.50 9.63 -30.34
C TYR A 851 19.57 10.49 -29.49
N CYS A 852 19.98 10.79 -28.26
CA CYS A 852 19.25 11.77 -27.43
C CYS A 852 19.64 13.20 -27.84
N SER A 853 18.80 14.16 -27.46
CA SER A 853 19.02 15.58 -27.79
C SER A 853 20.39 16.12 -27.33
N GLU A 854 20.93 15.62 -26.22
CA GLU A 854 22.24 16.02 -25.70
C GLU A 854 23.42 15.53 -26.57
N HIS A 855 23.26 14.42 -27.27
CA HIS A 855 24.29 13.80 -28.12
C HIS A 855 24.13 14.12 -29.61
N VAL A 856 23.25 15.07 -29.93
CA VAL A 856 23.06 15.57 -31.29
C VAL A 856 23.26 17.07 -31.31
N LYS A 857 24.14 17.53 -32.19
CA LYS A 857 24.37 18.93 -32.46
C LYS A 857 23.68 19.33 -33.75
N THR A 858 22.96 20.45 -33.70
CA THR A 858 22.41 21.10 -34.88
C THR A 858 23.46 22.07 -35.43
N CYS A 859 23.79 21.97 -36.71
CA CYS A 859 24.69 22.92 -37.36
C CYS A 859 23.95 24.24 -37.60
N GLU A 860 24.40 25.34 -37.01
CA GLU A 860 23.77 26.66 -37.19
C GLU A 860 23.80 27.14 -38.65
N THR A 861 24.81 26.72 -39.42
CA THR A 861 24.94 27.10 -40.84
C THR A 861 23.99 26.34 -41.78
N CYS A 862 23.80 25.03 -41.61
CA CYS A 862 23.00 24.20 -42.54
C CYS A 862 21.69 23.64 -41.93
N GLY A 863 21.45 23.84 -40.64
CA GLY A 863 20.25 23.36 -39.92
C GLY A 863 20.19 21.85 -39.69
N LYS A 864 21.12 21.07 -40.24
CA LYS A 864 21.14 19.61 -40.12
C LYS A 864 21.68 19.14 -38.77
N LYS A 865 21.26 17.95 -38.36
CA LYS A 865 21.54 17.34 -37.06
C LYS A 865 22.56 16.21 -37.18
N TYR A 866 23.62 16.27 -36.38
CA TYR A 866 24.69 15.28 -36.41
C TYR A 866 25.06 14.81 -34.99
N CYS A 867 25.41 13.53 -34.83
CA CYS A 867 26.07 13.05 -33.61
C CYS A 867 27.45 13.71 -33.42
N ALA A 868 28.03 13.63 -32.23
CA ALA A 868 29.28 14.33 -31.91
C ALA A 868 30.44 14.02 -32.89
N GLU A 869 30.63 12.75 -33.23
CA GLU A 869 31.64 12.29 -34.20
C GLU A 869 31.40 12.89 -35.59
N HIS A 870 30.18 12.73 -36.12
CA HIS A 870 29.85 13.24 -37.45
C HIS A 870 29.81 14.77 -37.51
N TYR A 871 29.46 15.44 -36.42
CA TYR A 871 29.53 16.91 -36.34
C TYR A 871 30.98 17.39 -36.46
N GLY A 872 31.92 16.72 -35.79
CA GLY A 872 33.35 16.99 -35.93
C GLY A 872 33.82 16.79 -37.37
N SER A 873 33.41 15.69 -38.01
CA SER A 873 33.74 15.44 -39.42
C SER A 873 33.04 16.39 -40.39
N HIS A 874 31.95 17.04 -39.99
CA HIS A 874 31.19 18.02 -40.77
C HIS A 874 31.80 19.43 -40.70
N MET A 875 32.65 19.69 -39.71
CA MET A 875 33.34 20.96 -39.51
C MET A 875 34.80 20.83 -39.94
N ALA A 876 35.31 21.79 -40.71
CA ALA A 876 36.72 21.81 -41.09
C ALA A 876 37.31 23.20 -40.88
N LYS A 877 38.64 23.29 -40.72
CA LYS A 877 39.32 24.57 -40.47
C LYS A 877 39.71 25.26 -41.77
N CYS A 878 39.41 26.55 -41.85
CA CYS A 878 39.94 27.39 -42.91
C CYS A 878 41.46 27.51 -42.77
N ALA A 879 42.22 27.18 -43.83
CA ALA A 879 43.68 27.21 -43.81
C ALA A 879 44.29 28.62 -43.60
N LYS A 880 43.49 29.69 -43.69
CA LYS A 880 43.93 31.06 -43.40
C LYS A 880 43.59 31.52 -41.99
N CYS A 881 42.30 31.58 -41.63
CA CYS A 881 41.86 32.13 -40.34
C CYS A 881 41.72 31.09 -39.23
N ASN A 882 41.92 29.81 -39.55
CA ASN A 882 41.80 28.68 -38.65
C ASN A 882 40.41 28.50 -37.99
N LYS A 883 39.41 29.28 -38.40
CA LYS A 883 38.01 29.13 -37.95
C LYS A 883 37.43 27.85 -38.53
N GLU A 884 36.73 27.10 -37.69
CA GLU A 884 35.94 25.94 -38.11
C GLU A 884 34.66 26.40 -38.78
N THR A 885 34.40 25.91 -39.99
CA THR A 885 33.16 26.19 -40.71
C THR A 885 32.57 24.89 -41.24
N CYS A 886 31.25 24.90 -41.46
CA CYS A 886 30.54 23.84 -42.15
C CYS A 886 31.20 23.51 -43.49
N ILE A 887 31.48 22.22 -43.75
CA ILE A 887 32.12 21.75 -44.99
C ILE A 887 31.34 22.16 -46.25
N ILE A 888 30.01 22.28 -46.15
CA ILE A 888 29.17 22.69 -47.29
C ILE A 888 29.54 24.09 -47.79
N GLU A 889 29.97 24.99 -46.90
CA GLU A 889 30.34 26.38 -47.22
C GLU A 889 31.83 26.57 -47.55
N GLN A 890 32.61 25.50 -47.50
CA GLN A 890 34.04 25.57 -47.77
C GLN A 890 34.37 25.42 -49.25
N LYS A 891 35.45 26.06 -49.66
CA LYS A 891 35.98 25.98 -51.02
C LYS A 891 37.45 25.62 -51.00
N LYS A 892 37.86 24.77 -51.94
CA LYS A 892 39.26 24.36 -52.14
C LYS A 892 39.93 25.32 -53.10
N CYS A 893 41.12 25.81 -52.75
CA CYS A 893 41.94 26.56 -53.69
C CYS A 893 42.45 25.63 -54.79
N SER A 894 42.26 26.01 -56.05
CA SER A 894 42.69 25.22 -57.21
C SER A 894 44.21 25.12 -57.37
N ILE A 895 44.97 26.05 -56.77
CA ILE A 895 46.44 26.08 -56.84
C ILE A 895 47.06 25.30 -55.69
N CYS A 896 46.98 25.78 -54.45
CA CYS A 896 47.62 25.09 -53.32
C CYS A 896 46.84 23.87 -52.80
N GLY A 897 45.61 23.64 -53.28
CA GLY A 897 44.76 22.53 -52.86
C GLY A 897 44.22 22.63 -51.43
N LYS A 898 44.53 23.69 -50.68
CA LYS A 898 44.05 23.89 -49.30
C LYS A 898 42.61 24.37 -49.25
N ILE A 899 41.91 24.07 -48.16
CA ILE A 899 40.50 24.41 -47.95
C ILE A 899 40.38 25.71 -47.16
N PHE A 900 39.49 26.59 -47.60
CA PHE A 900 39.25 27.89 -46.99
C PHE A 900 37.75 28.14 -46.83
N CYS A 901 37.40 29.00 -45.87
CA CYS A 901 36.04 29.53 -45.78
C CYS A 901 35.78 30.51 -46.92
N LYS A 902 34.50 30.72 -47.26
CA LYS A 902 34.02 31.60 -48.33
C LYS A 902 34.67 32.99 -48.36
N GLU A 903 34.99 33.58 -47.21
CA GLU A 903 35.59 34.91 -47.10
C GLU A 903 37.09 34.97 -47.49
N HIS A 904 37.78 33.83 -47.52
CA HIS A 904 39.25 33.78 -47.72
C HIS A 904 39.66 33.19 -49.07
N VAL A 905 38.69 33.06 -49.97
CA VAL A 905 38.89 32.66 -51.35
C VAL A 905 38.26 33.68 -52.28
N PHE A 906 38.85 33.82 -53.45
CA PHE A 906 38.38 34.68 -54.51
C PHE A 906 38.26 33.87 -55.78
N LYS A 907 37.39 34.30 -56.70
CA LYS A 907 37.39 33.76 -58.05
C LYS A 907 38.35 34.55 -58.92
N CYS A 908 39.30 33.87 -59.57
CA CYS A 908 40.16 34.48 -60.56
C CYS A 908 39.34 35.04 -61.71
N LYS A 909 39.54 36.32 -62.06
CA LYS A 909 38.76 36.96 -63.13
C LYS A 909 39.00 36.35 -64.51
N ALA A 910 40.19 35.79 -64.75
CA ALA A 910 40.55 35.22 -66.05
C ALA A 910 40.04 33.79 -66.23
N CYS A 911 40.38 32.87 -65.32
CA CYS A 911 40.03 31.45 -65.46
C CYS A 911 38.77 31.03 -64.70
N GLY A 912 38.23 31.86 -63.80
CA GLY A 912 37.06 31.55 -62.97
C GLY A 912 37.33 30.62 -61.78
N GLU A 913 38.54 30.06 -61.70
CA GLU A 913 38.94 29.15 -60.63
C GLU A 913 38.97 29.85 -59.26
N THR A 914 38.69 29.07 -58.21
CA THR A 914 38.70 29.56 -56.83
C THR A 914 40.10 29.48 -56.26
N VAL A 915 40.66 30.61 -55.86
CA VAL A 915 42.04 30.71 -55.36
C VAL A 915 42.11 31.45 -54.04
N CYS A 916 43.09 31.11 -53.21
CA CYS A 916 43.30 31.79 -51.95
C CYS A 916 44.01 33.14 -52.16
N GLU A 917 44.01 33.99 -51.14
CA GLU A 917 44.64 35.30 -51.23
C GLU A 917 46.14 35.24 -51.54
N LYS A 918 46.85 34.21 -51.04
CA LYS A 918 48.30 34.05 -51.27
C LYS A 918 48.64 33.63 -52.68
N ASP A 919 47.77 32.81 -53.29
CA ASP A 919 47.95 32.31 -54.67
C ASP A 919 47.22 33.20 -55.68
N SER A 920 47.03 34.47 -55.31
CA SER A 920 46.41 35.47 -56.18
C SER A 920 47.09 36.82 -56.02
N TRP A 921 47.16 37.54 -57.13
CA TRP A 921 47.65 38.90 -57.21
C TRP A 921 46.58 39.81 -57.79
N GLY A 922 46.72 41.13 -57.58
CA GLY A 922 45.77 42.14 -58.05
C GLY A 922 46.37 42.99 -59.16
N CYS A 923 45.56 43.35 -60.15
CA CYS A 923 45.97 44.36 -61.13
C CYS A 923 45.81 45.76 -60.52
N ASP A 924 46.89 46.55 -60.50
CA ASP A 924 46.92 47.90 -59.91
C ASP A 924 46.09 48.93 -60.70
N ILE A 925 45.56 48.56 -61.87
CA ILE A 925 44.75 49.44 -62.72
C ILE A 925 43.26 49.11 -62.62
N CYS A 926 42.86 47.85 -62.69
CA CYS A 926 41.43 47.48 -62.63
C CYS A 926 40.97 46.96 -61.26
N GLY A 927 41.90 46.67 -60.33
CA GLY A 927 41.58 46.14 -59.00
C GLY A 927 41.12 44.68 -58.98
N GLU A 928 40.94 44.05 -60.14
CA GLU A 928 40.52 42.65 -60.25
C GLU A 928 41.64 41.70 -59.79
N ARG A 929 41.24 40.56 -59.19
CA ARG A 929 42.16 39.52 -58.71
C ARG A 929 42.32 38.40 -59.73
N PHE A 930 43.57 37.99 -59.89
CA PHE A 930 43.99 36.93 -60.79
C PHE A 930 44.78 35.90 -59.99
N CYS A 931 44.75 34.64 -60.43
CA CYS A 931 45.55 33.61 -59.81
C CYS A 931 47.03 33.71 -60.26
N ASP A 932 47.96 33.18 -59.47
CA ASP A 932 49.40 33.26 -59.76
C ASP A 932 49.82 32.57 -61.07
N ASN A 933 48.99 31.66 -61.59
CA ASN A 933 49.22 31.07 -62.91
C ASN A 933 48.94 32.05 -64.07
N GLU A 934 48.22 33.15 -63.82
CA GLU A 934 47.98 34.17 -64.83
C GLU A 934 49.17 35.11 -64.94
N PRO A 935 49.61 35.44 -66.17
CA PRO A 935 50.80 36.26 -66.38
C PRO A 935 50.56 37.70 -65.90
N GLN A 936 51.49 38.20 -65.09
CA GLN A 936 51.56 39.60 -64.67
C GLN A 936 52.69 40.35 -65.37
N SER A 937 52.46 41.61 -65.71
CA SER A 937 53.43 42.50 -66.34
C SER A 937 53.63 43.75 -65.51
N ALA A 938 54.83 44.35 -65.53
CA ALA A 938 55.06 45.64 -64.86
C ALA A 938 55.19 46.77 -65.88
N CYS A 939 54.51 47.89 -65.63
CA CYS A 939 54.69 49.09 -66.44
C CYS A 939 56.15 49.55 -66.36
N LYS A 940 56.83 49.72 -67.50
CA LYS A 940 58.23 50.16 -67.52
C LYS A 940 58.43 51.51 -66.83
N VAL A 941 57.44 52.40 -66.94
CA VAL A 941 57.49 53.78 -66.41
C VAL A 941 57.14 53.81 -64.92
N CYS A 942 55.93 53.37 -64.51
CA CYS A 942 55.48 53.51 -63.12
C CYS A 942 55.62 52.26 -62.26
N LYS A 943 56.08 51.13 -62.82
CA LYS A 943 56.28 49.83 -62.15
C LYS A 943 55.01 49.16 -61.58
N LYS A 944 53.83 49.76 -61.76
CA LYS A 944 52.54 49.13 -61.41
C LYS A 944 52.36 47.78 -62.10
N THR A 945 51.78 46.84 -61.38
CA THR A 945 51.46 45.48 -61.81
C THR A 945 50.19 45.49 -62.65
N LEU A 946 50.28 44.92 -63.85
CA LEU A 946 49.26 44.97 -64.87
C LEU A 946 48.84 43.56 -65.26
N CYS A 947 47.53 43.34 -65.32
CA CYS A 947 46.99 42.20 -66.05
C CYS A 947 47.13 42.41 -67.55
N ARG A 948 47.01 41.30 -68.30
CA ARG A 948 47.08 41.30 -69.77
C ARG A 948 46.15 42.34 -70.41
N GLY A 949 44.92 42.50 -69.91
CA GLY A 949 43.96 43.48 -70.43
C GLY A 949 44.29 44.96 -70.13
N CYS A 950 45.21 45.23 -69.22
CA CYS A 950 45.65 46.58 -68.83
C CYS A 950 47.08 46.90 -69.30
N THR A 951 47.70 45.98 -70.06
CA THR A 951 49.06 46.10 -70.56
C THR A 951 49.06 46.51 -72.03
N GLU A 952 49.69 47.64 -72.32
CA GLU A 952 49.98 48.12 -73.68
C GLU A 952 51.48 47.95 -73.98
N ILE A 953 51.87 47.72 -75.24
CA ILE A 953 53.28 47.48 -75.58
C ILE A 953 53.84 48.66 -76.39
N CYS A 954 54.97 49.21 -75.97
CA CYS A 954 55.66 50.25 -76.71
C CYS A 954 56.13 49.70 -78.07
N ALA A 955 55.58 50.23 -79.16
CA ALA A 955 55.88 49.76 -80.51
C ALA A 955 57.34 49.96 -80.95
N VAL A 956 58.14 50.73 -80.20
CA VAL A 956 59.55 51.01 -80.50
C VAL A 956 60.50 50.14 -79.67
N CYS A 957 60.23 49.91 -78.38
CA CYS A 957 61.16 49.19 -77.50
C CYS A 957 60.61 47.89 -76.90
N GLY A 958 59.37 47.50 -77.22
CA GLY A 958 58.73 46.29 -76.72
C GLY A 958 58.35 46.34 -75.23
N ALA A 959 58.56 47.47 -74.54
CA ALA A 959 58.27 47.58 -73.13
C ALA A 959 56.77 47.60 -72.82
N HIS A 960 56.38 46.93 -71.73
CA HIS A 960 55.01 46.92 -71.22
C HIS A 960 54.69 48.26 -70.52
N LEU A 961 53.53 48.83 -70.81
CA LEU A 961 53.07 50.13 -70.35
C LEU A 961 51.64 50.00 -69.82
N CYS A 962 51.27 50.81 -68.83
CA CYS A 962 49.85 50.99 -68.53
C CYS A 962 49.27 52.01 -69.51
N LYS A 963 47.94 52.02 -69.62
CA LYS A 963 47.22 52.92 -70.55
C LYS A 963 47.62 54.39 -70.39
N ASP A 964 47.85 54.85 -69.16
CA ASP A 964 48.25 56.25 -68.90
C ASP A 964 49.66 56.61 -69.40
N HIS A 965 50.55 55.63 -69.56
CA HIS A 965 51.94 55.85 -70.00
C HIS A 965 52.20 55.40 -71.45
N ALA A 966 51.16 54.95 -72.15
CA ALA A 966 51.18 54.67 -73.56
C ALA A 966 50.65 55.89 -74.32
N THR A 967 51.54 56.64 -74.98
CA THR A 967 51.15 57.85 -75.72
C THR A 967 51.26 57.60 -77.23
N ALA A 968 50.23 57.99 -77.98
CA ALA A 968 50.22 57.82 -79.43
C ALA A 968 51.15 58.82 -80.12
N CYS A 969 52.02 58.32 -81.00
CA CYS A 969 52.88 59.15 -81.84
C CYS A 969 52.05 59.99 -82.81
N ALA A 970 52.18 61.32 -82.79
CA ALA A 970 51.42 62.20 -83.70
C ALA A 970 51.83 62.08 -85.19
N GLY A 971 52.87 61.30 -85.50
CA GLY A 971 53.35 61.01 -86.85
C GLY A 971 52.87 59.67 -87.44
N CYS A 972 52.73 58.62 -86.61
CA CYS A 972 52.35 57.27 -87.08
C CYS A 972 51.22 56.60 -86.29
N GLY A 973 50.65 57.26 -85.28
CA GLY A 973 49.56 56.75 -84.44
C GLY A 973 49.93 55.62 -83.47
N LYS A 974 51.11 55.00 -83.61
CA LYS A 974 51.55 53.89 -82.74
C LYS A 974 51.73 54.35 -81.28
N LEU A 975 51.40 53.47 -80.33
CA LEU A 975 51.58 53.69 -78.90
C LEU A 975 53.05 53.51 -78.50
N VAL A 976 53.60 54.52 -77.85
CA VAL A 976 55.03 54.62 -77.54
C VAL A 976 55.20 55.15 -76.12
N CYS A 977 56.24 54.68 -75.42
CA CYS A 977 56.57 55.22 -74.09
C CYS A 977 57.15 56.63 -74.20
N SER A 978 57.08 57.40 -73.11
CA SER A 978 57.71 58.71 -72.96
C SER A 978 59.15 58.75 -73.47
N ASP A 979 59.96 57.74 -73.13
CA ASP A 979 61.40 57.71 -73.46
C ASP A 979 61.68 57.55 -74.96
N CYS A 980 60.68 57.12 -75.73
CA CYS A 980 60.76 56.91 -77.17
C CYS A 980 60.00 57.98 -77.97
N LEU A 981 59.53 59.04 -77.31
CA LEU A 981 58.93 60.24 -77.93
C LEU A 981 59.95 61.39 -77.96
N ILE A 982 59.92 62.16 -79.05
CA ILE A 982 60.75 63.34 -79.29
C ILE A 982 59.84 64.51 -79.71
N GLU A 983 60.14 65.72 -79.24
CA GLU A 983 59.46 66.96 -79.64
C GLU A 983 60.12 67.56 -80.89
N LYS A 984 59.37 67.73 -81.99
CA LYS A 984 59.83 68.37 -83.25
C LYS A 984 59.11 69.71 -83.44
N ARG A 985 59.84 70.80 -83.69
CA ARG A 985 59.31 72.16 -83.91
C ARG A 985 59.48 72.58 -85.38
N ARG A 986 58.45 73.17 -85.99
CA ARG A 986 58.47 73.71 -87.37
C ARG A 986 58.14 75.21 -87.33
N LEU A 987 59.10 76.06 -87.74
CA LEU A 987 58.95 77.51 -87.94
C LEU A 987 58.18 78.25 -86.81
N GLY A 988 58.71 78.17 -85.59
CA GLY A 988 58.43 79.17 -84.54
C GLY A 988 57.15 79.05 -83.71
N LEU A 989 56.06 78.37 -84.12
CA LEU A 989 54.78 78.46 -83.37
C LEU A 989 54.08 77.15 -82.96
N PHE A 990 54.42 75.96 -83.49
CA PHE A 990 53.74 74.70 -83.09
C PHE A 990 54.70 73.56 -82.74
N LYS A 991 54.47 72.94 -81.56
CA LYS A 991 55.17 71.75 -81.05
C LYS A 991 54.38 70.47 -81.37
N LYS A 992 55.03 69.43 -81.93
CA LYS A 992 54.42 68.11 -82.13
C LYS A 992 55.32 67.00 -81.58
N LEU A 993 54.76 66.09 -80.77
CA LEU A 993 55.46 64.92 -80.22
C LEU A 993 55.35 63.74 -81.19
N ILE A 994 56.48 63.22 -81.65
CA ILE A 994 56.58 62.11 -82.59
C ILE A 994 57.59 61.08 -82.06
N CYS A 995 57.46 59.80 -82.43
CA CYS A 995 58.35 58.77 -81.92
C CYS A 995 59.76 58.86 -82.55
N LYS A 996 60.77 58.28 -81.88
CA LYS A 996 62.16 58.24 -82.35
C LYS A 996 62.31 57.74 -83.79
N GLU A 997 61.56 56.71 -84.19
CA GLU A 997 61.57 56.21 -85.57
C GLU A 997 60.99 57.22 -86.58
N CYS A 998 59.94 57.94 -86.22
CA CYS A 998 59.36 59.00 -87.06
C CYS A 998 60.22 60.27 -87.10
N ALA A 999 61.02 60.53 -86.06
CA ALA A 999 61.92 61.68 -86.01
C ALA A 999 63.17 61.45 -86.87
N ALA A 1000 63.60 60.20 -87.03
CA ALA A 1000 64.73 59.78 -87.88
C ALA A 1000 64.37 59.70 -89.38
N LYS A 1001 63.08 59.77 -89.73
CA LYS A 1001 62.55 59.96 -91.09
C LYS A 1001 62.20 61.43 -91.32
#